data_AF-A0A6A6XSA5-F1
#
_entry.id   AF-A0A6A6XSA5-F1
#
_cell.length_a   1.000
_cell.length_b   1.000
_cell.length_c   1.000
_cell.angle_alpha   90.00
_cell.angle_beta   90.00
_cell.angle_gamma   90.00
#
_symmetry.space_group_name_H-M   'P 1'
#
loop_
_entity.id
_entity.type
_entity.pdbx_description
1 polymer ?
#
loop_
_entity_poly.entity_id
_entity_poly.type
_entity_poly.pdbx_seq_one_letter_code
_entity_poly.pdbx_strand_id
1 'polypeptide(L)'
;MTDFLTPVSTVKRSKESKPITKQVHEETKPQSFAVTSPEGALEALKDQPDIKIVGNVLRYLATESRKKDGFNLITPEPLSASIAYTLATITIPDYWRAFKETGQNGKQLVRCFSNPNGLGAILSRLRPLITDCRQKKPVGSTRDSSGHIEDLLDVLNEALAEDRVSSQIWKDIQDHAQNTIQLRLMWKEYVAQTASGRILSLVAEAEDVLKERGISRTSSWLGNGNEYASWLGRNIAVLMRDNIEVEDSVLAVTEICGKALFLGFTDHIMTSIVKSMLKDNSMKILEHFLPKMKAHEQRKYINSIITVVSRLYLSSDVDTKENGPVKYSPKISGTAAIFYALIKENELLREHVASTLSKSTLSVLDDSLAARRSVISAIAQDDEKLQTLLEQCLKAFGDTFYIAHTPILQQEALAQTLAMACGYVHRSQPMFLMLMAKSSYHVSGMSNRIGATSPRARFLGMAVGTAISSMVDKPELQLKFDLEGNEATEAKWIQRLTNVDDKIGVIKDLEFEENKSVSTQKIPLRGGAPPMQTRDTKKMPQKPSITEITGPRIVEILDESSDEDDDLRVYEKPDSDPEDDTDDPTEINRNKPTAPVYIRDLIAGLRDSENYDRHELALSTAAPLIRRKANFGSEVTDNIEELASILIGLNDNFDLPDFNEQRQSALIAVLLAKPGPMAQWFARSFFSGDYSFVQRVAMLTTMGVGARELAGLKDSSTEDLIPARPVFPSKTLPSHLHNLYASDSDPVSRITKSLTKQILSPLAASAADQLSGPNILKVRTFSSRLEVEKRRQKPIPNALAQIVAENFFFPLTGRWWINTRNSSDSLYNSTHLLPPFLHTLALLMNAAGPNTLALPQMTREFWDLLISVRVIAAKDKGVLSSLLFAFLMLLETNEDKERLATEQAKELLETQEWVRMVFEGLGAGSEEDEKIRVLAAGVLIRAQEVVEKYQRRLAGSMMDY
;
A
#
# COMPACT_ATOMS: atom_id res chain seq x y z
N MET A 1 33.39 30.16 -83.30
CA MET A 1 33.71 30.56 -81.92
C MET A 1 33.20 29.43 -81.03
N THR A 2 34.02 28.43 -80.68
CA THR A 2 35.15 28.42 -79.72
C THR A 2 34.66 28.38 -78.26
N ASP A 3 35.07 27.46 -77.38
CA ASP A 3 35.92 26.28 -77.55
C ASP A 3 35.60 25.15 -76.54
N PHE A 4 35.64 23.92 -77.06
CA PHE A 4 36.13 22.65 -76.51
C PHE A 4 35.79 22.09 -75.12
N LEU A 5 35.28 20.85 -75.19
CA LEU A 5 35.30 19.81 -74.16
C LEU A 5 36.20 18.63 -74.63
N THR A 6 36.80 17.93 -73.65
CA THR A 6 37.25 16.50 -73.67
C THR A 6 38.40 16.05 -74.63
N PRO A 7 39.00 14.82 -74.50
CA PRO A 7 39.12 13.84 -73.38
C PRO A 7 40.53 13.13 -73.23
N VAL A 8 40.56 12.02 -72.43
CA VAL A 8 41.45 10.80 -72.42
C VAL A 8 42.92 10.90 -71.94
N SER A 9 43.59 9.85 -71.39
CA SER A 9 43.26 8.41 -71.22
C SER A 9 43.93 7.71 -70.01
N THR A 10 43.56 6.44 -69.77
CA THR A 10 43.99 5.53 -68.69
C THR A 10 45.09 4.54 -69.09
N VAL A 11 45.87 4.01 -68.13
CA VAL A 11 46.63 2.74 -68.28
C VAL A 11 46.54 1.88 -66.99
N LYS A 12 46.49 0.54 -67.16
CA LYS A 12 46.28 -0.49 -66.13
C LYS A 12 47.59 -1.18 -65.67
N ARG A 13 47.58 -1.75 -64.45
CA ARG A 13 48.12 -3.08 -64.03
C ARG A 13 48.20 -3.14 -62.48
N SER A 14 48.22 -4.25 -61.75
CA SER A 14 47.66 -5.61 -61.84
C SER A 14 48.21 -6.43 -60.64
N LYS A 15 47.33 -7.08 -59.88
CA LYS A 15 47.51 -8.19 -58.90
C LYS A 15 48.89 -8.59 -58.30
N GLU A 16 48.81 -8.90 -57.00
CA GLU A 16 49.50 -9.96 -56.23
C GLU A 16 51.00 -9.84 -55.87
N SER A 17 51.28 -9.64 -54.57
CA SER A 17 52.19 -10.50 -53.77
C SER A 17 52.06 -10.22 -52.26
N LYS A 18 52.44 -11.20 -51.43
CA LYS A 18 52.31 -11.23 -49.95
C LYS A 18 53.53 -10.58 -49.25
N PRO A 19 53.53 -10.39 -47.90
CA PRO A 19 54.29 -9.30 -47.27
C PRO A 19 55.78 -9.61 -47.05
N ILE A 20 56.59 -8.55 -46.94
CA ILE A 20 57.91 -8.61 -46.33
C ILE A 20 58.01 -7.58 -45.20
N THR A 21 58.17 -8.12 -44.00
CA THR A 21 58.50 -7.42 -42.77
C THR A 21 59.78 -6.59 -42.94
N LYS A 22 59.74 -5.30 -42.59
CA LYS A 22 60.93 -4.57 -42.17
C LYS A 22 60.64 -3.87 -40.85
N GLN A 23 61.18 -4.46 -39.78
CA GLN A 23 61.27 -3.81 -38.48
C GLN A 23 62.10 -2.53 -38.64
N VAL A 24 61.59 -1.42 -38.15
CA VAL A 24 62.44 -0.32 -37.67
C VAL A 24 62.40 -0.43 -36.15
N HIS A 25 63.37 -1.15 -35.59
CA HIS A 25 63.70 -1.01 -34.18
C HIS A 25 64.45 0.31 -34.01
N GLU A 26 63.74 1.37 -33.64
CA GLU A 26 64.35 2.42 -32.81
C GLU A 26 64.01 2.09 -31.35
N GLU A 27 65.00 1.57 -30.65
CA GLU A 27 64.91 1.30 -29.22
C GLU A 27 64.98 2.60 -28.41
N THR A 28 63.87 3.33 -28.34
CA THR A 28 63.67 4.29 -27.24
C THR A 28 63.55 3.48 -25.95
N LYS A 29 64.63 3.46 -25.16
CA LYS A 29 64.66 2.81 -23.85
C LYS A 29 63.43 3.23 -23.02
N PRO A 30 62.70 2.29 -22.39
CA PRO A 30 61.63 2.67 -21.49
C PRO A 30 62.23 3.39 -20.28
N GLN A 31 62.11 4.72 -20.24
CA GLN A 31 62.39 5.47 -19.02
C GLN A 31 61.41 4.99 -17.96
N SER A 32 61.95 4.35 -16.92
CA SER A 32 61.18 4.03 -15.72
C SER A 32 60.85 5.34 -15.00
N PHE A 33 59.73 5.96 -15.37
CA PHE A 33 59.27 7.20 -14.76
C PHE A 33 58.90 6.92 -13.30
N ALA A 34 59.84 7.19 -12.40
CA ALA A 34 59.67 7.04 -10.97
C ALA A 34 58.88 8.25 -10.45
N VAL A 35 57.57 8.08 -10.36
CA VAL A 35 56.67 9.09 -9.79
C VAL A 35 56.98 9.24 -8.31
N THR A 36 57.62 10.34 -7.93
CA THR A 36 58.06 10.63 -6.55
C THR A 36 57.38 11.86 -5.94
N SER A 37 56.79 12.74 -6.75
CA SER A 37 56.05 13.94 -6.33
C SER A 37 54.64 13.99 -6.91
N PRO A 38 53.69 14.69 -6.25
CA PRO A 38 52.32 14.84 -6.77
C PRO A 38 52.26 15.72 -8.02
N GLU A 39 53.18 16.68 -8.20
CA GLU A 39 53.31 17.45 -9.44
C GLU A 39 53.75 16.53 -10.60
N GLY A 40 54.75 15.67 -10.37
CA GLY A 40 55.19 14.69 -11.36
C GLY A 40 54.13 13.63 -11.68
N ALA A 41 53.22 13.35 -10.74
CA ALA A 41 52.04 12.53 -10.99
C ALA A 41 51.03 13.25 -11.91
N LEU A 42 50.82 14.56 -11.73
CA LEU A 42 49.92 15.35 -12.58
C LEU A 42 50.48 15.55 -14.00
N GLU A 43 51.78 15.77 -14.13
CA GLU A 43 52.46 15.86 -15.44
C GLU A 43 52.39 14.52 -16.18
N ALA A 44 52.76 13.41 -15.51
CA ALA A 44 52.65 12.07 -16.08
C ALA A 44 51.23 11.70 -16.52
N LEU A 45 50.17 12.21 -15.85
CA LEU A 45 48.77 11.98 -16.27
C LEU A 45 48.32 12.84 -17.46
N LYS A 46 49.01 13.94 -17.77
CA LYS A 46 48.69 14.81 -18.92
C LYS A 46 49.36 14.36 -20.21
N ASP A 47 50.56 13.77 -20.12
CA ASP A 47 51.40 13.39 -21.27
C ASP A 47 51.00 12.04 -21.92
N GLN A 48 49.71 11.72 -21.97
CA GLN A 48 49.14 10.49 -22.57
C GLN A 48 49.89 9.19 -22.14
N PRO A 49 49.94 8.88 -20.82
CA PRO A 49 50.78 7.82 -20.27
C PRO A 49 50.34 6.39 -20.64
N ASP A 50 51.31 5.51 -20.95
CA ASP A 50 51.07 4.07 -21.09
C ASP A 50 50.42 3.46 -19.81
N ILE A 51 49.67 2.37 -19.97
CA ILE A 51 48.95 1.62 -18.92
C ILE A 51 49.84 1.35 -17.70
N LYS A 52 51.13 1.06 -17.92
CA LYS A 52 52.11 0.82 -16.86
C LYS A 52 52.44 2.09 -16.05
N ILE A 53 52.51 3.24 -16.71
CA ILE A 53 52.77 4.54 -16.07
C ILE A 53 51.55 4.95 -15.25
N VAL A 54 50.32 4.82 -15.80
CA VAL A 54 49.07 5.03 -15.05
C VAL A 54 49.01 4.13 -13.81
N GLY A 55 49.32 2.83 -13.96
CA GLY A 55 49.39 1.89 -12.84
C GLY A 55 50.42 2.26 -11.77
N ASN A 56 51.54 2.88 -12.16
CA ASN A 56 52.54 3.39 -11.21
C ASN A 56 52.07 4.66 -10.49
N VAL A 57 51.42 5.61 -11.19
CA VAL A 57 50.80 6.79 -10.58
C VAL A 57 49.73 6.39 -9.56
N LEU A 58 48.84 5.46 -9.93
CA LEU A 58 47.79 4.97 -9.03
C LEU A 58 48.38 4.24 -7.81
N ARG A 59 49.48 3.49 -7.97
CA ARG A 59 50.19 2.86 -6.85
C ARG A 59 50.88 3.89 -5.95
N TYR A 60 51.45 4.96 -6.50
CA TYR A 60 52.01 6.08 -5.75
C TYR A 60 50.92 6.76 -4.89
N LEU A 61 49.81 7.19 -5.51
CA LEU A 61 48.68 7.81 -4.80
C LEU A 61 48.08 6.88 -3.72
N ALA A 62 47.96 5.58 -3.99
CA ALA A 62 47.50 4.58 -3.02
C ALA A 62 48.51 4.23 -1.90
N THR A 63 49.76 4.70 -2.01
CA THR A 63 50.81 4.55 -1.00
C THR A 63 50.95 5.82 -0.16
N GLU A 64 50.94 7.00 -0.78
CA GLU A 64 50.97 8.29 -0.07
C GLU A 64 49.72 8.51 0.78
N SER A 65 48.52 8.15 0.29
CA SER A 65 47.26 8.19 1.05
C SER A 65 47.18 7.23 2.26
N ARG A 66 48.24 6.47 2.57
CA ARG A 66 48.38 5.68 3.79
C ARG A 66 49.32 6.31 4.82
N LYS A 67 50.04 7.37 4.45
CA LYS A 67 50.92 8.11 5.35
C LYS A 67 50.15 9.31 5.88
N LYS A 68 50.24 9.56 7.19
CA LYS A 68 49.53 10.68 7.84
C LYS A 68 49.93 12.05 7.26
N ASP A 69 51.21 12.23 6.96
CA ASP A 69 51.75 13.45 6.33
C ASP A 69 51.91 13.31 4.80
N GLY A 70 51.25 12.31 4.19
CA GLY A 70 51.33 12.02 2.77
C GLY A 70 50.34 12.80 1.92
N PHE A 71 50.63 12.91 0.62
CA PHE A 71 49.70 13.54 -0.32
C PHE A 71 48.43 12.69 -0.49
N ASN A 72 47.26 13.30 -0.30
CA ASN A 72 45.96 12.64 -0.41
C ASN A 72 44.95 13.49 -1.18
N LEU A 73 44.20 12.87 -2.10
CA LEU A 73 43.17 13.53 -2.91
C LEU A 73 41.99 14.07 -2.08
N ILE A 74 41.85 13.61 -0.84
CA ILE A 74 40.84 14.04 0.14
C ILE A 74 40.99 15.52 0.54
N THR A 75 42.20 16.09 0.56
CA THR A 75 42.40 17.51 0.91
C THR A 75 41.93 18.43 -0.22
N PRO A 76 41.18 19.52 0.04
CA PRO A 76 40.65 20.41 -0.99
C PRO A 76 41.70 21.44 -1.48
N GLU A 77 42.82 20.95 -2.00
CA GLU A 77 43.90 21.77 -2.56
C GLU A 77 43.81 21.87 -4.09
N PRO A 78 44.38 22.92 -4.73
CA PRO A 78 44.36 23.06 -6.18
C PRO A 78 45.01 21.87 -6.91
N LEU A 79 46.07 21.30 -6.33
CA LEU A 79 46.80 20.17 -6.91
C LEU A 79 46.00 18.86 -6.87
N SER A 80 45.42 18.52 -5.71
CA SER A 80 44.55 17.35 -5.56
C SER A 80 43.28 17.45 -6.41
N ALA A 81 42.66 18.63 -6.48
CA ALA A 81 41.53 18.88 -7.37
C ALA A 81 41.91 18.73 -8.85
N SER A 82 43.10 19.22 -9.25
CA SER A 82 43.60 19.07 -10.62
C SER A 82 43.88 17.61 -10.98
N ILE A 83 44.48 16.83 -10.08
CA ILE A 83 44.72 15.40 -10.28
C ILE A 83 43.39 14.64 -10.37
N ALA A 84 42.45 14.85 -9.44
CA ALA A 84 41.13 14.20 -9.46
C ALA A 84 40.34 14.53 -10.74
N TYR A 85 40.37 15.78 -11.20
CA TYR A 85 39.75 16.20 -12.46
C TYR A 85 40.43 15.58 -13.69
N THR A 86 41.76 15.47 -13.68
CA THR A 86 42.53 14.83 -14.78
C THR A 86 42.22 13.34 -14.85
N LEU A 87 42.18 12.65 -13.70
CA LEU A 87 41.76 11.25 -13.61
C LEU A 87 40.32 11.05 -14.14
N ALA A 88 39.38 11.94 -13.80
CA ALA A 88 37.99 11.85 -14.27
C ALA A 88 37.82 12.19 -15.77
N THR A 89 38.66 13.07 -16.31
CA THR A 89 38.48 13.63 -17.66
C THR A 89 39.26 12.87 -18.73
N ILE A 90 40.42 12.32 -18.38
CA ILE A 90 41.35 11.62 -19.28
C ILE A 90 41.45 10.14 -18.88
N THR A 91 41.79 9.84 -17.62
CA THR A 91 42.15 8.47 -17.22
C THR A 91 40.98 7.49 -17.20
N ILE A 92 39.76 7.92 -16.81
CA ILE A 92 38.58 7.04 -16.89
C ILE A 92 38.25 6.70 -18.35
N PRO A 93 37.98 7.66 -19.26
CA PRO A 93 37.68 7.35 -20.67
C PRO A 93 38.71 6.49 -21.39
N ASP A 94 40.01 6.76 -21.18
CA ASP A 94 41.07 6.13 -21.97
C ASP A 94 41.45 4.73 -21.43
N TYR A 95 41.28 4.45 -20.13
CA TYR A 95 41.83 3.24 -19.49
C TYR A 95 40.83 2.38 -18.69
N TRP A 96 39.63 2.89 -18.34
CA TRP A 96 38.71 2.15 -17.47
C TRP A 96 38.32 0.77 -18.03
N ARG A 97 37.98 0.71 -19.33
CA ARG A 97 37.58 -0.53 -20.01
C ARG A 97 38.71 -1.58 -19.98
N ALA A 98 39.96 -1.16 -20.22
CA ALA A 98 41.14 -2.02 -20.14
C ALA A 98 41.44 -2.49 -18.70
N PHE A 99 41.23 -1.65 -17.68
CA PHE A 99 41.35 -2.06 -16.28
C PHE A 99 40.26 -3.05 -15.85
N LYS A 100 39.04 -2.91 -16.40
CA LYS A 100 37.92 -3.83 -16.15
C LYS A 100 38.17 -5.21 -16.76
N GLU A 101 38.70 -5.28 -17.97
CA GLU A 101 39.07 -6.54 -18.64
C GLU A 101 40.26 -7.25 -17.97
N THR A 102 41.28 -6.49 -17.52
CA THR A 102 42.50 -7.06 -16.92
C THR A 102 42.40 -7.32 -15.41
N GLY A 103 41.41 -6.71 -14.73
CA GLY A 103 41.26 -6.77 -13.27
C GLY A 103 42.37 -6.06 -12.48
N GLN A 104 43.28 -5.35 -13.16
CA GLN A 104 44.43 -4.67 -12.54
C GLN A 104 44.22 -3.15 -12.48
N ASN A 105 44.72 -2.53 -11.41
CA ASN A 105 44.67 -1.08 -11.14
C ASN A 105 43.27 -0.44 -10.98
N GLY A 106 42.19 -1.08 -11.43
CA GLY A 106 40.81 -0.58 -11.30
C GLY A 106 40.41 -0.26 -9.86
N LYS A 107 40.71 -1.15 -8.89
CA LYS A 107 40.44 -0.90 -7.46
C LYS A 107 41.20 0.31 -6.90
N GLN A 108 42.44 0.54 -7.36
CA GLN A 108 43.22 1.71 -6.98
C GLN A 108 42.62 2.99 -7.57
N LEU A 109 42.16 2.96 -8.82
CA LEU A 109 41.48 4.07 -9.48
C LEU A 109 40.16 4.42 -8.78
N VAL A 110 39.32 3.42 -8.48
CA VAL A 110 38.06 3.61 -7.74
C VAL A 110 38.31 4.24 -6.37
N ARG A 111 39.34 3.80 -5.63
CA ARG A 111 39.72 4.42 -4.35
C ARG A 111 40.12 5.90 -4.48
N CYS A 112 40.69 6.33 -5.61
CA CYS A 112 40.95 7.75 -5.86
C CYS A 112 39.66 8.59 -5.98
N PHE A 113 38.50 7.97 -6.21
CA PHE A 113 37.20 8.62 -6.28
C PHE A 113 36.30 8.41 -5.06
N SER A 114 36.64 7.48 -4.15
CA SER A 114 35.94 7.24 -2.87
C SER A 114 36.19 8.36 -1.83
N ASN A 115 36.09 9.63 -2.22
CA ASN A 115 36.29 10.81 -1.37
C ASN A 115 35.53 12.04 -1.93
N PRO A 116 35.34 13.12 -1.15
CA PRO A 116 34.44 14.22 -1.52
C PRO A 116 34.91 14.98 -2.77
N ASN A 117 36.22 15.11 -2.98
CA ASN A 117 36.79 15.78 -4.14
C ASN A 117 36.68 14.93 -5.39
N GLY A 118 36.94 13.62 -5.28
CA GLY A 118 36.81 12.66 -6.37
C GLY A 118 35.37 12.51 -6.85
N LEU A 119 34.42 12.32 -5.93
CA LEU A 119 32.98 12.36 -6.23
C LEU A 119 32.58 13.69 -6.88
N GLY A 120 33.06 14.82 -6.35
CA GLY A 120 32.87 16.14 -6.95
C GLY A 120 33.43 16.25 -8.38
N ALA A 121 34.60 15.68 -8.65
CA ALA A 121 35.21 15.62 -9.97
C ALA A 121 34.33 14.85 -10.96
N ILE A 122 33.87 13.65 -10.60
CA ILE A 122 32.93 12.85 -11.42
C ILE A 122 31.65 13.64 -11.70
N LEU A 123 31.01 14.22 -10.68
CA LEU A 123 29.77 14.99 -10.85
C LEU A 123 29.97 16.24 -11.73
N SER A 124 31.10 16.94 -11.60
CA SER A 124 31.44 18.09 -12.44
C SER A 124 31.71 17.71 -13.91
N ARG A 125 32.21 16.50 -14.16
CA ARG A 125 32.46 15.94 -15.50
C ARG A 125 31.20 15.38 -16.15
N LEU A 126 30.30 14.77 -15.37
CA LEU A 126 29.02 14.21 -15.87
C LEU A 126 28.09 15.31 -16.41
N ARG A 127 27.92 16.44 -15.71
CA ARG A 127 27.04 17.55 -16.13
C ARG A 127 27.23 18.01 -17.59
N PRO A 128 28.44 18.40 -18.05
CA PRO A 128 28.63 18.82 -19.42
C PRO A 128 28.41 17.67 -20.43
N LEU A 129 28.76 16.42 -20.08
CA LEU A 129 28.52 15.26 -20.94
C LEU A 129 27.01 15.00 -21.15
N ILE A 130 26.20 15.11 -20.09
CA ILE A 130 24.73 15.02 -20.16
C ILE A 130 24.17 16.13 -21.08
N THR A 131 24.62 17.37 -20.91
CA THR A 131 24.17 18.47 -21.79
C THR A 131 24.60 18.29 -23.25
N ASP A 132 25.79 17.74 -23.49
CA ASP A 132 26.33 17.44 -24.82
C ASP A 132 25.58 16.29 -25.50
N CYS A 133 25.16 15.28 -24.73
CA CYS A 133 24.37 14.16 -25.23
C CYS A 133 22.91 14.54 -25.58
N ARG A 134 22.31 15.50 -24.87
CA ARG A 134 20.97 16.04 -25.16
C ARG A 134 20.91 16.92 -26.42
N GLN A 135 22.01 17.54 -26.83
CA GLN A 135 22.03 18.34 -28.05
C GLN A 135 21.89 17.43 -29.28
N LYS A 136 20.85 17.66 -30.08
CA LYS A 136 20.66 17.03 -31.40
C LYS A 136 21.74 17.54 -32.37
N LYS A 137 22.92 16.91 -32.34
CA LYS A 137 24.04 17.26 -33.22
C LYS A 137 23.74 16.87 -34.68
N PRO A 138 24.23 17.65 -35.67
CA PRO A 138 24.06 17.32 -37.07
C PRO A 138 24.79 16.02 -37.45
N VAL A 139 24.28 15.36 -38.49
CA VAL A 139 24.79 14.09 -39.01
C VAL A 139 26.26 14.25 -39.42
N GLY A 140 27.17 13.58 -38.72
CA GLY A 140 28.61 13.57 -39.02
C GLY A 140 29.57 13.84 -37.85
N SER A 141 29.10 14.21 -36.66
CA SER A 141 29.98 14.44 -35.50
C SER A 141 30.26 13.15 -34.71
N THR A 142 31.39 12.50 -34.97
CA THR A 142 31.81 11.18 -34.43
C THR A 142 32.39 11.20 -33.00
N ARG A 143 31.98 12.16 -32.14
CA ARG A 143 32.27 12.10 -30.70
C ARG A 143 31.06 11.59 -29.95
N ASP A 144 31.04 10.29 -29.69
CA ASP A 144 30.00 9.67 -28.88
C ASP A 144 30.33 9.81 -27.39
N SER A 145 29.87 10.91 -26.80
CA SER A 145 30.02 11.22 -25.37
C SER A 145 29.30 10.22 -24.45
N SER A 146 28.50 9.28 -24.99
CA SER A 146 27.72 8.31 -24.21
C SER A 146 28.61 7.30 -23.48
N GLY A 147 29.61 6.71 -24.13
CA GLY A 147 30.51 5.73 -23.51
C GLY A 147 31.28 6.30 -22.31
N HIS A 148 31.63 7.60 -22.35
CA HIS A 148 32.25 8.28 -21.22
C HIS A 148 31.30 8.46 -20.03
N ILE A 149 30.00 8.61 -20.28
CA ILE A 149 28.98 8.60 -19.22
C ILE A 149 28.90 7.20 -18.61
N GLU A 150 28.88 6.14 -19.43
CA GLU A 150 28.87 4.76 -18.93
C GLU A 150 30.06 4.44 -18.02
N ASP A 151 31.27 4.81 -18.44
CA ASP A 151 32.51 4.54 -17.71
C ASP A 151 32.54 5.32 -16.37
N LEU A 152 32.07 6.58 -16.37
CA LEU A 152 31.93 7.38 -15.14
C LEU A 152 30.87 6.83 -14.18
N LEU A 153 29.74 6.32 -14.70
CA LEU A 153 28.70 5.69 -13.89
C LEU A 153 29.16 4.36 -13.29
N ASP A 154 29.97 3.58 -14.01
CA ASP A 154 30.59 2.36 -13.50
C ASP A 154 31.55 2.65 -12.34
N VAL A 155 32.46 3.61 -12.51
CA VAL A 155 33.39 4.01 -11.44
C VAL A 155 32.65 4.55 -10.21
N LEU A 156 31.59 5.34 -10.41
CA LEU A 156 30.77 5.86 -9.32
C LEU A 156 30.01 4.76 -8.57
N ASN A 157 29.52 3.75 -9.29
CA ASN A 157 28.88 2.56 -8.73
C ASN A 157 29.86 1.77 -7.85
N GLU A 158 31.05 1.45 -8.36
CA GLU A 158 32.08 0.75 -7.57
C GLU A 158 32.59 1.58 -6.38
N ALA A 159 32.70 2.91 -6.52
CA ALA A 159 33.17 3.80 -5.45
C ALA A 159 32.20 3.92 -4.26
N LEU A 160 30.90 3.64 -4.48
CA LEU A 160 29.85 3.76 -3.47
C LEU A 160 29.26 2.40 -3.04
N ALA A 161 29.63 1.28 -3.67
CA ALA A 161 28.96 -0.02 -3.46
C ALA A 161 28.96 -0.57 -2.02
N GLU A 162 29.95 -0.23 -1.18
CA GLU A 162 30.06 -0.79 0.18
C GLU A 162 29.14 -0.09 1.22
N ASP A 163 28.70 -0.84 2.23
CA ASP A 163 27.94 -0.32 3.38
C ASP A 163 28.79 0.45 4.40
N ARG A 164 30.12 0.46 4.22
CA ARG A 164 31.08 1.16 5.11
C ARG A 164 31.61 2.47 4.53
N VAL A 165 31.25 2.87 3.31
CA VAL A 165 31.85 4.01 2.59
C VAL A 165 31.78 5.31 3.41
N SER A 166 30.62 5.66 3.98
CA SER A 166 30.49 6.87 4.80
C SER A 166 31.37 6.85 6.06
N SER A 167 31.59 5.67 6.66
CA SER A 167 32.48 5.50 7.82
C SER A 167 33.95 5.59 7.43
N GLN A 168 34.34 4.99 6.30
CA GLN A 168 35.70 5.09 5.75
C GLN A 168 36.04 6.55 5.41
N ILE A 169 35.17 7.24 4.66
CA ILE A 169 35.36 8.65 4.29
C ILE A 169 35.43 9.57 5.50
N TRP A 170 34.63 9.33 6.54
CA TRP A 170 34.72 10.09 7.80
C TRP A 170 36.09 9.94 8.47
N LYS A 171 36.59 8.70 8.62
CA LYS A 171 37.92 8.41 9.20
C LYS A 171 39.04 9.02 8.36
N ASP A 172 38.99 8.85 7.05
CA ASP A 172 39.96 9.42 6.12
C ASP A 172 40.00 10.97 6.20
N ILE A 173 38.85 11.64 6.41
CA ILE A 173 38.79 13.09 6.66
C ILE A 173 39.37 13.44 8.04
N GLN A 174 39.11 12.65 9.09
CA GLN A 174 39.70 12.87 10.42
C GLN A 174 41.23 12.73 10.41
N ASP A 175 41.78 11.78 9.66
CA ASP A 175 43.22 11.52 9.61
C ASP A 175 44.03 12.59 8.84
N HIS A 176 43.43 13.21 7.81
CA HIS A 176 44.12 14.11 6.88
C HIS A 176 43.72 15.60 6.96
N ALA A 177 42.66 15.95 7.71
CA ALA A 177 42.28 17.35 7.86
C ALA A 177 43.24 18.10 8.80
N GLN A 178 43.81 19.20 8.31
CA GLN A 178 44.78 20.02 9.05
C GLN A 178 44.12 20.82 10.19
N ASN A 179 42.83 21.17 10.03
CA ASN A 179 42.08 22.04 10.94
C ASN A 179 40.61 21.63 11.05
N THR A 180 39.97 21.90 12.19
CA THR A 180 38.54 21.59 12.45
C THR A 180 37.57 22.25 11.47
N ILE A 181 37.91 23.42 10.93
CA ILE A 181 37.13 24.10 9.89
C ILE A 181 37.19 23.32 8.57
N GLN A 182 38.37 22.84 8.19
CA GLN A 182 38.61 22.07 6.96
C GLN A 182 37.86 20.73 7.03
N LEU A 183 37.99 20.02 8.16
CA LEU A 183 37.26 18.79 8.48
C LEU A 183 35.75 18.95 8.32
N ARG A 184 35.16 20.01 8.90
CA ARG A 184 33.73 20.33 8.76
C ARG A 184 33.33 20.65 7.32
N LEU A 185 34.17 21.35 6.55
CA LEU A 185 33.88 21.68 5.15
C LEU A 185 33.88 20.44 4.25
N MET A 186 34.87 19.57 4.42
CA MET A 186 35.03 18.32 3.66
C MET A 186 33.87 17.36 3.93
N TRP A 187 33.47 17.19 5.19
CA TRP A 187 32.30 16.39 5.55
C TRP A 187 31.00 16.97 4.99
N LYS A 188 30.82 18.30 5.06
CA LYS A 188 29.65 18.98 4.50
C LYS A 188 29.50 18.78 3.00
N GLU A 189 30.58 18.80 2.24
CA GLU A 189 30.51 18.56 0.81
C GLU A 189 30.18 17.08 0.51
N TYR A 190 30.72 16.12 1.27
CA TYR A 190 30.31 14.71 1.16
C TYR A 190 28.81 14.51 1.42
N VAL A 191 28.30 15.07 2.52
CA VAL A 191 26.88 15.01 2.90
C VAL A 191 26.00 15.76 1.91
N ALA A 192 26.50 16.84 1.28
CA ALA A 192 25.79 17.52 0.22
C ALA A 192 25.74 16.68 -1.07
N GLN A 193 26.81 15.98 -1.45
CA GLN A 193 26.82 15.11 -2.63
C GLN A 193 25.89 13.90 -2.47
N THR A 194 25.96 13.24 -1.31
CA THR A 194 25.21 12.01 -1.03
C THR A 194 23.79 12.27 -0.54
N ALA A 195 23.63 12.85 0.65
CA ALA A 195 22.34 12.96 1.33
C ALA A 195 21.41 14.05 0.80
N SER A 196 21.90 15.01 -0.01
CA SER A 196 21.04 16.02 -0.66
C SER A 196 20.55 15.63 -2.06
N GLY A 197 20.84 14.40 -2.51
CA GLY A 197 20.32 13.86 -3.77
C GLY A 197 21.06 14.30 -5.03
N ARG A 198 22.18 15.03 -4.92
CA ARG A 198 22.97 15.48 -6.09
C ARG A 198 23.47 14.31 -6.94
N ILE A 199 23.91 13.22 -6.32
CA ILE A 199 24.32 11.99 -7.00
C ILE A 199 23.10 11.33 -7.66
N LEU A 200 22.05 11.06 -6.87
CA LEU A 200 20.82 10.41 -7.33
C LEU A 200 20.20 11.11 -8.55
N SER A 201 20.03 12.44 -8.49
CA SER A 201 19.42 13.19 -9.58
C SER A 201 20.29 13.20 -10.84
N LEU A 202 21.61 13.35 -10.71
CA LEU A 202 22.51 13.41 -11.86
C LEU A 202 22.72 12.03 -12.52
N VAL A 203 22.68 10.95 -11.73
CA VAL A 203 22.75 9.58 -12.26
C VAL A 203 21.46 9.21 -12.99
N ALA A 204 20.28 9.49 -12.40
CA ALA A 204 19.01 9.30 -13.09
C ALA A 204 18.95 10.11 -14.40
N GLU A 205 19.38 11.38 -14.36
CA GLU A 205 19.48 12.24 -15.54
C GLU A 205 20.42 11.70 -16.63
N ALA A 206 21.54 11.10 -16.22
CA ALA A 206 22.48 10.45 -17.13
C ALA A 206 21.91 9.18 -17.77
N GLU A 207 21.24 8.33 -16.98
CA GLU A 207 20.65 7.09 -17.47
C GLU A 207 19.50 7.34 -18.47
N ASP A 208 18.66 8.34 -18.23
CA ASP A 208 17.57 8.67 -19.15
C ASP A 208 18.09 9.17 -20.50
N VAL A 209 19.17 9.95 -20.51
CA VAL A 209 19.85 10.41 -21.74
C VAL A 209 20.55 9.26 -22.48
N LEU A 210 21.01 8.21 -21.79
CA LEU A 210 21.50 6.99 -22.42
C LEU A 210 20.37 6.17 -23.06
N LYS A 211 19.22 6.05 -22.37
CA LYS A 211 18.01 5.38 -22.89
C LYS A 211 17.48 6.06 -24.15
N GLU A 212 17.41 7.40 -24.16
CA GLU A 212 17.01 8.19 -25.35
C GLU A 212 17.88 7.91 -26.60
N ARG A 213 19.15 7.51 -26.40
CA ARG A 213 20.07 7.15 -27.49
C ARG A 213 20.01 5.67 -27.88
N GLY A 214 19.12 4.87 -27.28
CA GLY A 214 18.98 3.44 -27.56
C GLY A 214 20.04 2.56 -26.90
N ILE A 215 20.80 3.08 -25.93
CA ILE A 215 21.81 2.30 -25.19
C ILE A 215 21.10 1.54 -24.07
N SER A 216 20.93 0.24 -24.27
CA SER A 216 20.28 -0.64 -23.28
C SER A 216 21.26 -1.01 -22.16
N ARG A 217 21.26 -0.22 -21.09
CA ARG A 217 21.99 -0.46 -19.84
C ARG A 217 20.99 -0.81 -18.73
N THR A 218 21.34 -1.77 -17.88
CA THR A 218 20.61 -2.02 -16.62
C THR A 218 20.68 -0.78 -15.73
N SER A 219 19.53 -0.23 -15.35
CA SER A 219 19.45 0.91 -14.44
C SER A 219 20.22 0.65 -13.15
N SER A 220 21.07 1.58 -12.74
CA SER A 220 21.87 1.42 -11.53
C SER A 220 21.05 1.75 -10.27
N TRP A 221 21.41 1.10 -9.17
CA TRP A 221 20.85 1.42 -7.84
C TRP A 221 21.11 2.87 -7.42
N LEU A 222 22.10 3.54 -8.03
CA LEU A 222 22.39 4.96 -7.84
C LEU A 222 21.34 5.88 -8.47
N GLY A 223 20.69 5.46 -9.56
CA GLY A 223 19.57 6.18 -10.18
C GLY A 223 18.21 5.84 -9.55
N ASN A 224 18.08 4.69 -8.90
CA ASN A 224 16.86 4.27 -8.21
C ASN A 224 16.78 4.87 -6.79
N GLY A 225 15.86 5.81 -6.57
CA GLY A 225 15.69 6.49 -5.28
C GLY A 225 15.45 5.56 -4.09
N ASN A 226 14.73 4.45 -4.27
CA ASN A 226 14.42 3.50 -3.19
C ASN A 226 15.65 2.67 -2.76
N GLU A 227 16.44 2.22 -3.75
CA GLU A 227 17.66 1.45 -3.51
C GLU A 227 18.78 2.34 -2.96
N TYR A 228 18.95 3.54 -3.54
CA TYR A 228 19.88 4.56 -3.04
C TYR A 228 19.57 4.96 -1.60
N ALA A 229 18.30 5.17 -1.27
CA ALA A 229 17.86 5.45 0.09
C ALA A 229 18.14 4.29 1.06
N SER A 230 17.98 3.04 0.60
CA SER A 230 18.31 1.86 1.41
C SER A 230 19.82 1.70 1.63
N TRP A 231 20.65 2.01 0.62
CA TRP A 231 22.11 2.11 0.77
C TRP A 231 22.52 3.20 1.76
N LEU A 232 21.94 4.40 1.64
CA LEU A 232 22.23 5.53 2.54
C LEU A 232 21.85 5.19 3.99
N GLY A 233 20.71 4.53 4.22
CA GLY A 233 20.29 4.06 5.54
C GLY A 233 21.25 3.02 6.13
N ARG A 234 21.75 2.07 5.33
CA ARG A 234 22.80 1.10 5.76
C ARG A 234 24.09 1.81 6.15
N ASN A 235 24.56 2.74 5.32
CA ASN A 235 25.78 3.53 5.58
C ASN A 235 25.64 4.39 6.84
N ILE A 236 24.49 5.04 7.07
CA ILE A 236 24.22 5.79 8.29
C ILE A 236 24.25 4.87 9.52
N ALA A 237 23.62 3.70 9.46
CA ALA A 237 23.63 2.74 10.57
C ALA A 237 25.05 2.25 10.92
N VAL A 238 25.88 1.99 9.92
CA VAL A 238 27.30 1.65 10.12
C VAL A 238 28.08 2.83 10.68
N LEU A 239 27.91 4.03 10.14
CA LEU A 239 28.58 5.24 10.63
C LEU A 239 28.25 5.51 12.10
N MET A 240 26.98 5.38 12.50
CA MET A 240 26.58 5.49 13.91
C MET A 240 27.28 4.41 14.77
N ARG A 241 27.24 3.13 14.34
CA ARG A 241 27.87 2.01 15.07
C ARG A 241 29.37 2.21 15.28
N ASP A 242 30.07 2.64 14.24
CA ASP A 242 31.52 2.86 14.27
C ASP A 242 31.94 4.11 15.08
N ASN A 243 31.00 4.97 15.52
CA ASN A 243 31.28 6.24 16.20
C ASN A 243 30.54 6.44 17.54
N ILE A 244 29.86 5.42 18.08
CA ILE A 244 29.02 5.57 19.30
C ILE A 244 29.80 6.02 20.55
N GLU A 245 31.10 5.71 20.64
CA GLU A 245 31.98 6.10 21.76
C GLU A 245 32.80 7.38 21.48
N VAL A 246 32.64 8.01 20.31
CA VAL A 246 33.50 9.13 19.86
C VAL A 246 32.71 10.43 19.85
N GLU A 247 32.86 11.26 20.89
CA GLU A 247 32.09 12.50 21.04
C GLU A 247 32.33 13.50 19.89
N ASP A 248 33.56 13.62 19.39
CA ASP A 248 33.91 14.50 18.27
C ASP A 248 33.17 14.16 16.97
N SER A 249 32.77 12.90 16.80
CA SER A 249 32.03 12.41 15.63
C SER A 249 30.53 12.71 15.68
N VAL A 250 29.97 13.12 16.82
CA VAL A 250 28.52 13.37 17.01
C VAL A 250 27.96 14.37 16.00
N LEU A 251 28.69 15.47 15.75
CA LEU A 251 28.23 16.50 14.80
C LEU A 251 28.17 15.96 13.37
N ALA A 252 29.10 15.09 12.99
CA ALA A 252 29.14 14.51 11.65
C ALA A 252 28.00 13.51 11.43
N VAL A 253 27.76 12.64 12.42
CA VAL A 253 26.64 11.68 12.43
C VAL A 253 25.30 12.42 12.38
N THR A 254 25.08 13.41 13.24
CA THR A 254 23.81 14.16 13.27
C THR A 254 23.60 14.99 12.00
N GLU A 255 24.65 15.53 11.38
CA GLU A 255 24.56 16.26 10.09
C GLU A 255 24.10 15.37 8.93
N ILE A 256 24.68 14.17 8.74
CA ILE A 256 24.20 13.26 7.69
C ILE A 256 22.80 12.72 7.99
N CYS A 257 22.49 12.42 9.26
CA CYS A 257 21.17 11.96 9.68
C CYS A 257 20.07 12.98 9.42
N GLY A 258 20.33 14.26 9.74
CA GLY A 258 19.42 15.36 9.45
C GLY A 258 19.29 15.60 7.95
N LYS A 259 20.39 15.54 7.18
CA LYS A 259 20.34 15.79 5.73
C LYS A 259 19.61 14.70 4.95
N ALA A 260 19.75 13.43 5.36
CA ALA A 260 19.09 12.30 4.74
C ALA A 260 17.55 12.39 4.75
N LEU A 261 16.97 13.08 5.75
CA LEU A 261 15.52 13.33 5.84
C LEU A 261 14.96 14.21 4.69
N PHE A 262 15.81 14.91 3.94
CA PHE A 262 15.41 15.79 2.84
C PHE A 262 15.40 15.08 1.47
N LEU A 263 15.84 13.83 1.38
CA LEU A 263 15.89 13.05 0.14
C LEU A 263 14.48 12.59 -0.35
N GLY A 264 13.45 12.74 0.48
CA GLY A 264 12.07 12.27 0.20
C GLY A 264 11.83 10.84 0.66
N PHE A 265 12.71 9.89 0.32
CA PHE A 265 12.61 8.44 0.60
C PHE A 265 12.84 8.05 2.08
N THR A 266 12.26 8.78 3.03
CA THR A 266 12.49 8.62 4.48
C THR A 266 12.21 7.19 4.94
N ASP A 267 11.17 6.56 4.41
CA ASP A 267 10.73 5.21 4.77
C ASP A 267 11.79 4.12 4.48
N HIS A 268 12.44 4.18 3.31
CA HIS A 268 13.51 3.26 2.93
C HIS A 268 14.79 3.45 3.76
N ILE A 269 15.16 4.70 4.05
CA ILE A 269 16.31 5.03 4.91
C ILE A 269 16.06 4.47 6.32
N MET A 270 14.88 4.74 6.90
CA MET A 270 14.52 4.31 8.24
C MET A 270 14.34 2.79 8.34
N THR A 271 13.74 2.15 7.34
CA THR A 271 13.65 0.68 7.25
C THR A 271 15.03 0.05 7.29
N SER A 272 16.00 0.62 6.58
CA SER A 272 17.37 0.10 6.51
C SER A 272 18.15 0.32 7.81
N ILE A 273 17.95 1.48 8.47
CA ILE A 273 18.52 1.74 9.81
C ILE A 273 17.92 0.79 10.84
N VAL A 274 16.59 0.70 10.93
CA VAL A 274 15.88 -0.15 11.90
C VAL A 274 16.27 -1.62 11.72
N LYS A 275 16.27 -2.15 10.49
CA LYS A 275 16.73 -3.54 10.22
C LYS A 275 18.19 -3.78 10.63
N SER A 276 19.07 -2.78 10.52
CA SER A 276 20.46 -2.88 10.97
C SER A 276 20.58 -2.95 12.50
N MET A 277 19.76 -2.19 13.23
CA MET A 277 19.74 -2.20 14.71
C MET A 277 19.09 -3.47 15.29
N LEU A 278 18.07 -4.01 14.61
CA LEU A 278 17.38 -5.23 15.03
C LEU A 278 18.28 -6.46 14.91
N LYS A 279 19.15 -6.54 13.89
CA LYS A 279 20.19 -7.59 13.79
C LYS A 279 21.15 -7.62 14.99
N ASP A 280 21.43 -6.45 15.56
CA ASP A 280 22.26 -6.32 16.77
C ASP A 280 21.43 -6.48 18.06
N ASN A 281 20.13 -6.73 17.96
CA ASN A 281 19.17 -6.80 19.08
C ASN A 281 19.21 -5.59 20.03
N SER A 282 19.54 -4.39 19.51
CA SER A 282 19.79 -3.22 20.35
C SER A 282 19.48 -1.89 19.68
N MET A 283 18.72 -1.04 20.38
CA MET A 283 18.45 0.35 19.97
C MET A 283 19.43 1.36 20.58
N LYS A 284 20.45 0.93 21.35
CA LYS A 284 21.42 1.78 22.06
C LYS A 284 22.11 2.83 21.16
N ILE A 285 22.35 2.47 19.91
CA ILE A 285 22.96 3.36 18.92
C ILE A 285 22.04 4.57 18.65
N LEU A 286 20.73 4.33 18.47
CA LEU A 286 19.76 5.41 18.28
C LEU A 286 19.45 6.14 19.60
N GLU A 287 19.41 5.45 20.74
CA GLU A 287 19.33 6.05 22.07
C GLU A 287 20.44 7.08 22.31
N HIS A 288 21.66 6.82 21.85
CA HIS A 288 22.79 7.76 21.96
C HIS A 288 22.70 8.97 21.01
N PHE A 289 22.37 8.76 19.72
CA PHE A 289 22.43 9.82 18.72
C PHE A 289 21.14 10.64 18.59
N LEU A 290 19.96 10.04 18.83
CA LEU A 290 18.68 10.69 18.61
C LEU A 290 18.50 11.95 19.49
N PRO A 291 18.79 11.95 20.81
CA PRO A 291 18.71 13.16 21.64
C PRO A 291 19.62 14.31 21.20
N LYS A 292 20.69 14.00 20.43
CA LYS A 292 21.69 14.95 19.94
C LYS A 292 21.31 15.62 18.60
N MET A 293 20.24 15.17 17.95
CA MET A 293 19.69 15.77 16.72
C MET A 293 18.78 16.98 17.03
N LYS A 294 18.40 17.78 16.04
CA LYS A 294 17.46 18.90 16.26
C LYS A 294 16.05 18.39 16.54
N ALA A 295 15.27 19.11 17.35
CA ALA A 295 13.91 18.74 17.74
C ALA A 295 13.00 18.21 16.61
N HIS A 296 12.98 18.87 15.44
CA HIS A 296 12.16 18.43 14.30
C HIS A 296 12.70 17.18 13.61
N GLU A 297 14.02 16.97 13.61
CA GLU A 297 14.66 15.76 13.11
C GLU A 297 14.29 14.59 14.03
N GLN A 298 14.41 14.75 15.36
CA GLN A 298 14.01 13.74 16.35
C GLN A 298 12.56 13.28 16.15
N ARG A 299 11.62 14.24 16.02
CA ARG A 299 10.19 13.98 15.78
C ARG A 299 9.94 13.22 14.48
N LYS A 300 10.66 13.55 13.40
CA LYS A 300 10.55 12.84 12.12
C LYS A 300 11.12 11.42 12.20
N TYR A 301 12.24 11.23 12.90
CA TYR A 301 12.82 9.90 13.16
C TYR A 301 11.87 9.01 13.96
N ILE A 302 11.34 9.46 15.12
CA ILE A 302 10.45 8.61 15.93
C ILE A 302 9.15 8.23 15.21
N ASN A 303 8.52 9.18 14.49
CA ASN A 303 7.30 8.90 13.70
C ASN A 303 7.57 7.86 12.61
N SER A 304 8.72 7.95 11.95
CA SER A 304 9.12 7.00 10.91
C SER A 304 9.48 5.63 11.51
N ILE A 305 10.14 5.58 12.67
CA ILE A 305 10.44 4.33 13.38
C ILE A 305 9.14 3.64 13.83
N ILE A 306 8.19 4.36 14.42
CA ILE A 306 6.86 3.83 14.76
C ILE A 306 6.16 3.27 13.52
N THR A 307 6.22 3.98 12.40
CA THR A 307 5.65 3.54 11.12
C THR A 307 6.28 2.25 10.60
N VAL A 308 7.61 2.20 10.53
CA VAL A 308 8.39 1.05 10.03
C VAL A 308 8.20 -0.17 10.93
N VAL A 309 8.37 -0.01 12.25
CA VAL A 309 8.27 -1.11 13.23
C VAL A 309 6.85 -1.70 13.23
N SER A 310 5.82 -0.86 13.18
CA SER A 310 4.44 -1.34 13.08
C SER A 310 4.16 -2.05 11.76
N ARG A 311 4.72 -1.58 10.64
CA ARG A 311 4.57 -2.26 9.34
C ARG A 311 5.24 -3.62 9.31
N LEU A 312 6.43 -3.74 9.92
CA LEU A 312 7.20 -4.98 9.94
C LEU A 312 6.58 -6.05 10.86
N TYR A 313 5.98 -5.65 11.99
CA TYR A 313 5.59 -6.60 13.04
C TYR A 313 4.09 -6.63 13.40
N LEU A 314 3.32 -5.57 13.09
CA LEU A 314 1.95 -5.38 13.59
C LEU A 314 0.89 -5.27 12.48
N SER A 315 1.27 -5.30 11.20
CA SER A 315 0.32 -5.22 10.07
C SER A 315 -0.55 -6.47 9.87
N SER A 316 -0.15 -7.63 10.40
CA SER A 316 -0.93 -8.87 10.35
C SER A 316 -2.08 -8.92 11.35
N ASP A 317 -2.00 -8.14 12.42
CA ASP A 317 -2.91 -8.29 13.56
C ASP A 317 -4.25 -7.63 13.22
N VAL A 318 -5.23 -8.44 12.87
CA VAL A 318 -6.64 -8.03 12.73
C VAL A 318 -7.27 -8.04 14.12
N ASP A 319 -7.79 -6.90 14.56
CA ASP A 319 -8.47 -6.76 15.84
C ASP A 319 -9.83 -7.48 15.84
N THR A 320 -9.81 -8.78 16.12
CA THR A 320 -11.03 -9.55 16.33
C THR A 320 -11.77 -9.02 17.56
N LYS A 321 -12.92 -8.36 17.35
CA LYS A 321 -13.87 -7.92 18.39
C LYS A 321 -14.62 -9.12 19.05
N GLU A 322 -13.91 -10.22 19.29
CA GLU A 322 -14.43 -11.46 19.85
C GLU A 322 -14.82 -11.31 21.33
N ASN A 323 -15.58 -12.27 21.85
CA ASN A 323 -16.05 -12.28 23.25
C ASN A 323 -14.95 -12.60 24.29
N GLY A 324 -13.69 -12.78 23.88
CA GLY A 324 -12.56 -13.06 24.76
C GLY A 324 -11.92 -11.81 25.40
N PRO A 325 -11.01 -12.01 26.38
CA PRO A 325 -10.11 -10.96 26.86
C PRO A 325 -9.11 -10.56 25.76
N VAL A 326 -8.65 -9.31 25.78
CA VAL A 326 -7.60 -8.81 24.88
C VAL A 326 -6.31 -9.57 25.20
N LYS A 327 -5.83 -10.37 24.24
CA LYS A 327 -4.66 -11.26 24.45
C LYS A 327 -3.36 -10.44 24.54
N TYR A 328 -2.47 -10.87 25.42
CA TYR A 328 -1.06 -10.46 25.39
C TYR A 328 -0.42 -10.94 24.09
N SER A 329 0.40 -10.09 23.47
CA SER A 329 1.16 -10.42 22.26
C SER A 329 2.64 -10.14 22.50
N PRO A 330 3.55 -11.12 22.28
CA PRO A 330 4.99 -10.87 22.38
C PRO A 330 5.44 -9.84 21.33
N LYS A 331 4.76 -9.75 20.18
CA LYS A 331 5.04 -8.73 19.15
C LYS A 331 4.84 -7.31 19.72
N ILE A 332 3.69 -7.05 20.36
CA ILE A 332 3.37 -5.77 21.03
C ILE A 332 4.37 -5.46 22.15
N SER A 333 4.76 -6.47 22.92
CA SER A 333 5.71 -6.35 24.03
C SER A 333 7.13 -5.96 23.56
N GLY A 334 7.60 -6.58 22.46
CA GLY A 334 8.88 -6.27 21.83
C GLY A 334 8.89 -4.91 21.11
N THR A 335 7.81 -4.53 20.44
CA THR A 335 7.68 -3.19 19.83
C THR A 335 7.58 -2.09 20.87
N ALA A 336 6.89 -2.32 22.00
CA ALA A 336 6.89 -1.42 23.15
C ALA A 336 8.31 -1.22 23.72
N ALA A 337 9.13 -2.27 23.79
CA ALA A 337 10.53 -2.17 24.22
C ALA A 337 11.40 -1.29 23.31
N ILE A 338 11.20 -1.38 21.98
CA ILE A 338 11.86 -0.50 21.01
C ILE A 338 11.48 0.97 21.26
N PHE A 339 10.18 1.26 21.39
CA PHE A 339 9.72 2.63 21.57
C PHE A 339 10.16 3.20 22.93
N TYR A 340 10.07 2.40 23.99
CA TYR A 340 10.53 2.79 25.32
C TYR A 340 12.02 3.17 25.34
N ALA A 341 12.88 2.35 24.73
CA ALA A 341 14.32 2.60 24.65
C ALA A 341 14.67 3.94 23.96
N LEU A 342 13.84 4.43 23.04
CA LEU A 342 14.06 5.69 22.34
C LEU A 342 13.51 6.92 23.08
N ILE A 343 12.51 6.76 23.96
CA ILE A 343 11.85 7.88 24.65
C ILE A 343 12.26 8.04 26.12
N LYS A 344 12.73 6.97 26.78
CA LYS A 344 13.02 6.95 28.24
C LYS A 344 13.81 8.20 28.70
N GLU A 345 14.97 8.43 28.11
CA GLU A 345 15.87 9.55 28.47
C GLU A 345 15.58 10.85 27.67
N ASN A 346 14.46 10.94 26.96
CA ASN A 346 14.17 12.06 26.05
C ASN A 346 12.75 12.64 26.26
N GLU A 347 12.66 13.66 27.12
CA GLU A 347 11.42 14.42 27.41
C GLU A 347 10.69 14.92 26.15
N LEU A 348 11.45 15.44 25.16
CA LEU A 348 10.89 16.01 23.94
C LEU A 348 10.16 14.94 23.13
N LEU A 349 10.71 13.72 23.07
CA LEU A 349 10.06 12.60 22.42
C LEU A 349 8.89 12.05 23.25
N ARG A 350 8.99 11.99 24.58
CA ARG A 350 7.85 11.59 25.43
C ARG A 350 6.64 12.50 25.23
N GLU A 351 6.85 13.83 25.28
CA GLU A 351 5.79 14.82 25.01
C GLU A 351 5.24 14.70 23.58
N HIS A 352 6.12 14.57 22.58
CA HIS A 352 5.71 14.45 21.17
C HIS A 352 4.89 13.19 20.90
N VAL A 353 5.29 12.03 21.43
CA VAL A 353 4.60 10.76 21.21
C VAL A 353 3.25 10.76 21.96
N ALA A 354 3.17 11.29 23.19
CA ALA A 354 1.90 11.50 23.88
C ALA A 354 0.96 12.43 23.10
N SER A 355 1.48 13.55 22.57
CA SER A 355 0.70 14.45 21.72
C SER A 355 0.34 13.84 20.35
N THR A 356 1.04 12.81 19.89
CA THR A 356 0.77 12.14 18.61
C THR A 356 -0.42 11.18 18.77
N LEU A 357 -0.51 10.47 19.90
CA LEU A 357 -1.66 9.63 20.26
C LEU A 357 -2.96 10.41 20.44
N SER A 358 -2.90 11.63 20.99
CA SER A 358 -4.10 12.44 21.26
C SER A 358 -4.60 13.25 20.06
N LYS A 359 -3.71 13.64 19.12
CA LYS A 359 -4.04 14.51 17.98
C LYS A 359 -4.14 13.79 16.63
N SER A 360 -3.99 12.46 16.58
CA SER A 360 -4.09 11.69 15.33
C SER A 360 -3.17 12.21 14.20
N THR A 361 -1.94 12.59 14.55
CA THR A 361 -0.95 13.13 13.58
C THR A 361 -0.11 12.05 12.91
N LEU A 362 -0.26 10.77 13.28
CA LEU A 362 0.46 9.65 12.70
C LEU A 362 -0.51 8.55 12.26
N SER A 363 -0.64 8.37 10.95
CA SER A 363 -1.54 7.44 10.26
C SER A 363 -1.62 6.05 10.88
N VAL A 364 -0.45 5.46 11.15
CA VAL A 364 -0.32 4.10 11.68
C VAL A 364 -0.97 3.94 13.06
N LEU A 365 -1.00 5.02 13.87
CA LEU A 365 -1.63 5.02 15.18
C LEU A 365 -3.13 5.30 15.13
N ASP A 366 -3.68 5.81 14.02
CA ASP A 366 -5.12 5.81 13.77
C ASP A 366 -5.60 4.44 13.27
N ASP A 367 -4.73 3.72 12.54
CA ASP A 367 -5.10 2.48 11.88
C ASP A 367 -4.98 1.22 12.77
N SER A 368 -3.88 1.07 13.52
CA SER A 368 -3.58 -0.18 14.24
C SER A 368 -3.73 -0.03 15.76
N LEU A 369 -4.62 -0.82 16.36
CA LEU A 369 -4.70 -0.92 17.83
C LEU A 369 -3.42 -1.51 18.43
N ALA A 370 -2.80 -2.50 17.77
CA ALA A 370 -1.54 -3.09 18.21
C ALA A 370 -0.41 -2.04 18.26
N ALA A 371 -0.36 -1.11 17.30
CA ALA A 371 0.57 0.02 17.32
C ALA A 371 0.25 0.99 18.47
N ARG A 372 -1.03 1.36 18.67
CA ARG A 372 -1.46 2.17 19.83
C ARG A 372 -1.05 1.53 21.16
N ARG A 373 -1.35 0.25 21.36
CA ARG A 373 -0.97 -0.54 22.55
C ARG A 373 0.53 -0.51 22.82
N SER A 374 1.33 -0.74 21.78
CA SER A 374 2.80 -0.71 21.87
C SER A 374 3.32 0.65 22.36
N VAL A 375 2.78 1.74 21.81
CA VAL A 375 3.20 3.12 22.14
C VAL A 375 2.68 3.55 23.52
N ILE A 376 1.45 3.19 23.90
CA ILE A 376 0.90 3.47 25.22
C ILE A 376 1.67 2.70 26.31
N SER A 377 2.02 1.43 26.09
CA SER A 377 2.86 0.64 27.02
C SER A 377 4.23 1.27 27.27
N ALA A 378 4.85 1.86 26.24
CA ALA A 378 6.10 2.61 26.36
C ALA A 378 5.94 3.92 27.14
N ILE A 379 4.84 4.66 26.96
CA ILE A 379 4.55 5.89 27.71
C ILE A 379 4.13 5.60 29.16
N ALA A 380 3.47 4.47 29.43
CA ALA A 380 2.95 4.12 30.75
C ALA A 380 4.00 3.91 31.86
N GLN A 381 5.30 4.01 31.53
CA GLN A 381 6.39 4.11 32.52
C GLN A 381 6.57 5.52 33.08
N ASP A 382 5.95 6.53 32.46
CA ASP A 382 5.96 7.93 32.84
C ASP A 382 4.54 8.39 33.18
N ASP A 383 4.25 8.40 34.47
CA ASP A 383 2.97 8.78 35.05
C ASP A 383 2.53 10.20 34.64
N GLU A 384 3.45 11.17 34.54
CA GLU A 384 3.12 12.56 34.21
C GLU A 384 2.66 12.69 32.75
N LYS A 385 3.35 11.99 31.84
CA LYS A 385 2.97 12.00 30.42
C LYS A 385 1.73 11.15 30.16
N LEU A 386 1.50 10.11 30.97
CA LEU A 386 0.26 9.32 30.96
C LEU A 386 -0.94 10.14 31.46
N GLN A 387 -0.80 10.92 32.54
CA GLN A 387 -1.81 11.91 32.97
C GLN A 387 -2.10 12.92 31.85
N THR A 388 -1.03 13.47 31.25
CA THR A 388 -1.12 14.46 30.16
C THR A 388 -1.84 13.88 28.94
N LEU A 389 -1.55 12.63 28.56
CA LEU A 389 -2.25 11.91 27.50
C LEU A 389 -3.74 11.76 27.81
N LEU A 390 -4.10 11.32 29.01
CA LEU A 390 -5.49 11.18 29.44
C LEU A 390 -6.25 12.52 29.36
N GLU A 391 -5.66 13.60 29.88
CA GLU A 391 -6.29 14.93 29.85
C GLU A 391 -6.47 15.45 28.41
N GLN A 392 -5.47 15.28 27.55
CA GLN A 392 -5.56 15.65 26.13
C GLN A 392 -6.63 14.82 25.39
N CYS A 393 -6.67 13.51 25.63
CA CYS A 393 -7.67 12.63 25.04
C CYS A 393 -9.10 13.00 25.49
N LEU A 394 -9.33 13.32 26.76
CA LEU A 394 -10.64 13.78 27.25
C LEU A 394 -11.06 15.10 26.59
N LYS A 395 -10.15 16.08 26.50
CA LYS A 395 -10.40 17.37 25.84
C LYS A 395 -10.78 17.20 24.36
N ALA A 396 -9.99 16.44 23.60
CA ALA A 396 -10.25 16.18 22.19
C ALA A 396 -11.52 15.34 21.98
N PHE A 397 -11.77 14.35 22.83
CA PHE A 397 -12.93 13.46 22.71
C PHE A 397 -14.25 14.22 22.90
N GLY A 398 -14.27 15.22 23.79
CA GLY A 398 -15.43 16.04 24.09
C GLY A 398 -15.62 17.30 23.24
N ASP A 399 -14.66 17.67 22.40
CA ASP A 399 -14.72 18.89 21.58
C ASP A 399 -15.78 18.78 20.47
N THR A 400 -16.66 19.78 20.38
CA THR A 400 -17.72 19.83 19.38
C THR A 400 -17.17 19.98 17.96
N PHE A 401 -16.05 20.70 17.78
CA PHE A 401 -15.43 20.83 16.47
C PHE A 401 -14.79 19.51 16.01
N TYR A 402 -14.08 18.82 16.90
CA TYR A 402 -13.53 17.49 16.66
C TYR A 402 -14.63 16.46 16.34
N ILE A 403 -15.69 16.37 17.16
CA ILE A 403 -16.83 15.45 16.94
C ILE A 403 -17.48 15.69 15.57
N ALA A 404 -17.54 16.95 15.14
CA ALA A 404 -18.12 17.33 13.86
C ALA A 404 -17.19 17.00 12.68
N HIS A 405 -15.95 17.52 12.67
CA HIS A 405 -15.10 17.57 11.47
C HIS A 405 -14.03 16.46 11.37
N THR A 406 -13.96 15.54 12.33
CA THR A 406 -12.99 14.43 12.31
C THR A 406 -13.64 13.15 11.78
N PRO A 407 -13.03 12.42 10.82
CA PRO A 407 -13.56 11.14 10.34
C PRO A 407 -13.76 10.11 11.45
N ILE A 408 -14.80 9.29 11.35
CA ILE A 408 -15.17 8.30 12.39
C ILE A 408 -14.00 7.39 12.79
N LEU A 409 -13.20 6.92 11.82
CA LEU A 409 -12.05 6.07 12.08
C LEU A 409 -11.05 6.71 13.09
N GLN A 410 -10.82 8.02 12.99
CA GLN A 410 -9.96 8.75 13.93
C GLN A 410 -10.66 8.97 15.28
N GLN A 411 -11.98 9.19 15.30
CA GLN A 411 -12.75 9.29 16.55
C GLN A 411 -12.77 7.96 17.33
N GLU A 412 -12.83 6.83 16.63
CA GLU A 412 -12.71 5.48 17.21
C GLU A 412 -11.31 5.22 17.76
N ALA A 413 -10.26 5.58 17.01
CA ALA A 413 -8.88 5.51 17.46
C ALA A 413 -8.67 6.31 18.77
N LEU A 414 -9.24 7.51 18.86
CA LEU A 414 -9.21 8.33 20.07
C LEU A 414 -10.01 7.70 21.22
N ALA A 415 -11.19 7.15 20.96
CA ALA A 415 -12.01 6.47 21.97
C ALA A 415 -11.29 5.26 22.58
N GLN A 416 -10.63 4.45 21.74
CA GLN A 416 -9.83 3.30 22.16
C GLN A 416 -8.59 3.73 22.94
N THR A 417 -7.90 4.79 22.49
CA THR A 417 -6.75 5.39 23.18
C THR A 417 -7.14 5.91 24.56
N LEU A 418 -8.29 6.59 24.67
CA LEU A 418 -8.85 7.09 25.92
C LEU A 418 -9.20 5.93 26.87
N ALA A 419 -9.86 4.87 26.40
CA ALA A 419 -10.18 3.70 27.21
C ALA A 419 -8.93 3.02 27.78
N MET A 420 -7.90 2.82 26.95
CA MET A 420 -6.61 2.26 27.40
C MET A 420 -5.91 3.20 28.40
N ALA A 421 -5.83 4.51 28.11
CA ALA A 421 -5.22 5.50 29.00
C ALA A 421 -5.89 5.54 30.38
N CYS A 422 -7.23 5.54 30.43
CA CYS A 422 -7.98 5.41 31.68
C CYS A 422 -7.60 4.12 32.44
N GLY A 423 -7.46 3.00 31.72
CA GLY A 423 -7.04 1.72 32.30
C GLY A 423 -5.67 1.74 32.97
N TYR A 424 -4.66 2.31 32.30
CA TYR A 424 -3.32 2.47 32.88
C TYR A 424 -3.32 3.48 34.05
N VAL A 425 -3.95 4.65 33.90
CA VAL A 425 -4.05 5.66 34.98
C VAL A 425 -4.81 5.13 36.19
N HIS A 426 -5.85 4.29 36.00
CA HIS A 426 -6.55 3.66 37.12
C HIS A 426 -5.61 2.79 37.99
N ARG A 427 -4.62 2.13 37.37
CA ARG A 427 -3.67 1.25 38.08
C ARG A 427 -2.58 2.03 38.79
N SER A 428 -2.02 3.08 38.17
CA SER A 428 -0.94 3.86 38.81
C SER A 428 -1.48 4.96 39.74
N GLN A 429 -2.54 5.66 39.33
CA GLN A 429 -3.00 6.90 39.96
C GLN A 429 -4.54 7.04 39.97
N PRO A 430 -5.27 6.16 40.69
CA PRO A 430 -6.74 6.13 40.67
C PRO A 430 -7.40 7.45 41.11
N MET A 431 -6.76 8.21 42.00
CA MET A 431 -7.25 9.53 42.42
C MET A 431 -7.28 10.56 41.29
N PHE A 432 -6.32 10.51 40.35
CA PHE A 432 -6.30 11.40 39.19
C PHE A 432 -7.41 11.04 38.21
N LEU A 433 -7.65 9.74 37.96
CA LEU A 433 -8.78 9.31 37.14
C LEU A 433 -10.12 9.74 37.75
N MET A 434 -10.30 9.62 39.07
CA MET A 434 -11.52 10.09 39.74
C MET A 434 -11.70 11.61 39.61
N LEU A 435 -10.62 12.40 39.66
CA LEU A 435 -10.68 13.85 39.41
C LEU A 435 -11.07 14.15 37.96
N MET A 436 -10.47 13.43 37.00
CA MET A 436 -10.76 13.60 35.57
C MET A 436 -12.18 13.20 35.19
N ALA A 437 -12.72 12.11 35.75
CA ALA A 437 -14.11 11.69 35.53
C ALA A 437 -15.13 12.72 36.07
N LYS A 438 -14.77 13.46 37.13
CA LYS A 438 -15.57 14.55 37.70
C LYS A 438 -15.28 15.92 37.07
N SER A 439 -14.33 16.00 36.14
CA SER A 439 -13.97 17.25 35.48
C SER A 439 -15.06 17.72 34.51
N SER A 440 -15.11 19.03 34.26
CA SER A 440 -15.98 19.59 33.24
C SER A 440 -15.71 19.02 31.85
N TYR A 441 -14.46 18.67 31.52
CA TYR A 441 -14.09 18.04 30.25
C TYR A 441 -14.78 16.70 30.01
N HIS A 442 -14.88 15.86 31.04
CA HIS A 442 -15.59 14.59 30.94
C HIS A 442 -17.10 14.83 30.83
N VAL A 443 -17.70 15.59 31.76
CA VAL A 443 -19.15 15.78 31.83
C VAL A 443 -19.69 16.50 30.58
N SER A 444 -19.07 17.60 30.15
CA SER A 444 -19.46 18.29 28.91
C SER A 444 -19.14 17.46 27.67
N GLY A 445 -18.00 16.75 27.66
CA GLY A 445 -17.62 15.89 26.54
C GLY A 445 -18.59 14.75 26.29
N MET A 446 -19.04 14.06 27.34
CA MET A 446 -20.08 13.03 27.22
C MET A 446 -21.43 13.63 26.80
N SER A 447 -21.77 14.82 27.30
CA SER A 447 -23.00 15.53 26.91
C SER A 447 -22.98 15.92 25.42
N ASN A 448 -21.85 16.46 24.93
CA ASN A 448 -21.63 16.79 23.52
C ASN A 448 -21.67 15.55 22.62
N ARG A 449 -21.09 14.43 23.07
CA ARG A 449 -21.15 13.15 22.37
C ARG A 449 -22.57 12.60 22.28
N ILE A 450 -23.32 12.58 23.38
CA ILE A 450 -24.70 12.07 23.43
C ILE A 450 -25.66 13.00 22.67
N GLY A 451 -25.38 14.31 22.64
CA GLY A 451 -26.11 15.30 21.83
C GLY A 451 -25.70 15.36 20.35
N ALA A 452 -24.73 14.57 19.89
CA ALA A 452 -24.29 14.58 18.50
C ALA A 452 -25.34 13.98 17.55
N THR A 453 -25.49 14.56 16.35
CA THR A 453 -26.41 14.03 15.33
C THR A 453 -26.00 12.64 14.84
N SER A 454 -24.68 12.36 14.79
CA SER A 454 -24.13 11.04 14.46
C SER A 454 -24.53 9.97 15.50
N PRO A 455 -25.18 8.86 15.10
CA PRO A 455 -25.38 7.71 15.98
C PRO A 455 -24.07 7.12 16.49
N ARG A 456 -23.04 7.03 15.63
CA ARG A 456 -21.74 6.47 15.99
C ARG A 456 -20.99 7.32 17.02
N ALA A 457 -21.05 8.65 16.91
CA ALA A 457 -20.46 9.55 17.91
C ALA A 457 -21.18 9.46 19.26
N ARG A 458 -22.52 9.29 19.26
CA ARG A 458 -23.33 9.01 20.46
C ARG A 458 -22.94 7.68 21.10
N PHE A 459 -22.85 6.60 20.30
CA PHE A 459 -22.40 5.28 20.74
C PHE A 459 -21.02 5.35 21.42
N LEU A 460 -20.04 6.01 20.80
CA LEU A 460 -18.71 6.18 21.40
C LEU A 460 -18.78 6.91 22.75
N GLY A 461 -19.64 7.92 22.88
CA GLY A 461 -19.89 8.60 24.17
C GLY A 461 -20.47 7.65 25.23
N MET A 462 -21.47 6.85 24.87
CA MET A 462 -22.09 5.87 25.77
C MET A 462 -21.11 4.77 26.18
N ALA A 463 -20.33 4.22 25.25
CA ALA A 463 -19.35 3.16 25.50
C ALA A 463 -18.15 3.63 26.34
N VAL A 464 -17.59 4.82 26.06
CA VAL A 464 -16.49 5.39 26.87
C VAL A 464 -16.99 5.86 28.23
N GLY A 465 -18.18 6.49 28.30
CA GLY A 465 -18.80 6.92 29.56
C GLY A 465 -19.08 5.76 30.51
N THR A 466 -19.65 4.67 30.01
CA THR A 466 -19.86 3.43 30.80
C THR A 466 -18.54 2.78 31.22
N ALA A 467 -17.54 2.74 30.34
CA ALA A 467 -16.21 2.22 30.69
C ALA A 467 -15.57 3.03 31.83
N ILE A 468 -15.55 4.37 31.76
CA ILE A 468 -14.99 5.25 32.80
C ILE A 468 -15.79 5.12 34.11
N SER A 469 -17.12 5.19 34.04
CA SER A 469 -17.99 5.05 35.22
C SER A 469 -17.80 3.69 35.91
N SER A 470 -17.61 2.60 35.14
CA SER A 470 -17.35 1.27 35.71
C SER A 470 -16.05 1.15 36.51
N MET A 471 -15.08 2.07 36.33
CA MET A 471 -13.83 2.13 37.09
C MET A 471 -13.89 3.10 38.27
N VAL A 472 -14.68 4.17 38.18
CA VAL A 472 -14.67 5.28 39.16
C VAL A 472 -15.86 5.25 40.11
N ASP A 473 -17.04 4.84 39.64
CA ASP A 473 -18.28 4.91 40.40
C ASP A 473 -18.62 3.61 41.12
N LYS A 474 -19.32 3.75 42.26
CA LYS A 474 -19.86 2.62 43.01
C LYS A 474 -20.86 1.84 42.15
N PRO A 475 -21.01 0.50 42.31
CA PRO A 475 -21.87 -0.33 41.45
C PRO A 475 -23.34 0.12 41.31
N GLU A 476 -23.85 0.84 42.31
CA GLU A 476 -25.19 1.45 42.36
C GLU A 476 -25.32 2.74 41.54
N LEU A 477 -24.21 3.46 41.35
CA LEU A 477 -24.12 4.75 40.66
C LEU A 477 -23.49 4.65 39.26
N GLN A 478 -23.05 3.45 38.85
CA GLN A 478 -22.47 3.22 37.53
C GLN A 478 -23.48 3.54 36.42
N LEU A 479 -23.06 4.34 35.45
CA LEU A 479 -23.79 4.58 34.21
C LEU A 479 -24.05 3.25 33.51
N LYS A 480 -25.31 3.03 33.11
CA LYS A 480 -25.77 1.87 32.34
C LYS A 480 -26.62 2.38 31.19
N PHE A 481 -26.21 2.06 29.98
CA PHE A 481 -27.01 2.23 28.77
C PHE A 481 -27.38 0.84 28.27
N ASP A 482 -28.67 0.60 28.06
CA ASP A 482 -29.16 -0.64 27.48
C ASP A 482 -28.93 -0.60 25.96
N LEU A 483 -27.78 -1.11 25.55
CA LEU A 483 -27.38 -1.26 24.14
C LEU A 483 -27.78 -2.65 23.64
N GLU A 484 -28.17 -2.74 22.37
CA GLU A 484 -28.61 -3.98 21.73
C GLU A 484 -27.63 -4.47 20.65
N GLY A 485 -27.71 -5.77 20.32
CA GLY A 485 -26.98 -6.36 19.19
C GLY A 485 -25.46 -6.12 19.20
N ASN A 486 -24.95 -5.59 18.09
CA ASN A 486 -23.51 -5.36 17.87
C ASN A 486 -22.96 -4.22 18.75
N GLU A 487 -23.75 -3.18 19.02
CA GLU A 487 -23.30 -2.08 19.90
C GLU A 487 -23.01 -2.60 21.31
N ALA A 488 -23.82 -3.55 21.80
CA ALA A 488 -23.61 -4.18 23.10
C ALA A 488 -22.31 -5.02 23.17
N THR A 489 -21.92 -5.70 22.08
CA THR A 489 -20.67 -6.47 22.03
C THR A 489 -19.46 -5.56 21.93
N GLU A 490 -19.57 -4.47 21.15
CA GLU A 490 -18.49 -3.50 20.99
C GLU A 490 -18.29 -2.63 22.23
N ALA A 491 -19.35 -2.18 22.91
CA ALA A 491 -19.21 -1.42 24.17
C ALA A 491 -18.49 -2.26 25.24
N LYS A 492 -18.81 -3.56 25.33
CA LYS A 492 -18.07 -4.51 26.18
C LYS A 492 -16.62 -4.69 25.74
N TRP A 493 -16.32 -4.66 24.44
CA TRP A 493 -14.95 -4.71 23.93
C TRP A 493 -14.16 -3.44 24.26
N ILE A 494 -14.75 -2.25 24.09
CA ILE A 494 -14.17 -0.96 24.53
C ILE A 494 -13.92 -0.97 26.04
N GLN A 495 -14.87 -1.48 26.84
CA GLN A 495 -14.66 -1.66 28.28
C GLN A 495 -13.52 -2.64 28.59
N ARG A 496 -13.32 -3.70 27.79
CA ARG A 496 -12.15 -4.59 27.96
C ARG A 496 -10.82 -3.91 27.61
N LEU A 497 -10.80 -2.84 26.80
CA LEU A 497 -9.57 -2.09 26.53
C LEU A 497 -9.01 -1.39 27.80
N THR A 498 -9.86 -1.06 28.78
CA THR A 498 -9.37 -0.55 30.08
C THR A 498 -8.57 -1.61 30.85
N ASN A 499 -8.83 -2.90 30.58
CA ASN A 499 -8.13 -4.03 31.20
C ASN A 499 -6.79 -4.38 30.51
N VAL A 500 -6.41 -3.67 29.43
CA VAL A 500 -5.11 -3.86 28.78
C VAL A 500 -3.98 -3.37 29.69
N ASP A 501 -2.99 -4.23 29.89
CA ASP A 501 -1.80 -4.00 30.71
C ASP A 501 -0.56 -4.65 30.04
N ASP A 502 -0.29 -4.24 28.80
CA ASP A 502 0.88 -4.69 28.04
C ASP A 502 2.16 -4.24 28.74
N LYS A 503 3.06 -5.20 28.97
CA LYS A 503 4.38 -4.97 29.57
C LYS A 503 5.43 -4.70 28.51
N ILE A 504 6.51 -4.06 28.92
CA ILE A 504 7.72 -3.91 28.10
C ILE A 504 8.44 -5.26 28.07
N GLY A 505 8.59 -5.80 26.87
CA GLY A 505 9.27 -7.08 26.62
C GLY A 505 10.75 -6.89 26.28
N VAL A 506 11.27 -7.80 25.46
CA VAL A 506 12.64 -7.77 24.93
C VAL A 506 12.59 -7.68 23.40
N ILE A 507 13.56 -7.01 22.78
CA ILE A 507 13.64 -6.88 21.31
C ILE A 507 13.63 -8.27 20.62
N LYS A 508 14.20 -9.28 21.27
CA LYS A 508 14.21 -10.69 20.83
C LYS A 508 12.81 -11.31 20.65
N ASP A 509 11.79 -10.77 21.29
CA ASP A 509 10.40 -11.25 21.15
C ASP A 509 9.87 -11.03 19.71
N LEU A 510 10.58 -10.23 18.90
CA LEU A 510 10.32 -9.97 17.48
C LEU A 510 11.03 -10.94 16.51
N GLU A 511 12.03 -11.71 16.96
CA GLU A 511 12.83 -12.61 16.11
C GLU A 511 12.07 -13.88 15.67
N PHE A 512 10.94 -14.19 16.31
CA PHE A 512 10.27 -15.49 16.21
C PHE A 512 9.72 -15.89 14.82
N GLU A 513 9.72 -15.00 13.81
CA GLU A 513 9.14 -15.28 12.48
C GLU A 513 9.98 -14.94 11.24
N GLU A 514 11.20 -14.38 11.33
CA GLU A 514 12.08 -14.26 10.12
C GLU A 514 12.44 -15.63 9.50
N ASN A 515 12.27 -16.73 10.25
CA ASN A 515 12.51 -18.11 9.78
C ASN A 515 11.27 -18.85 9.25
N LYS A 516 10.14 -18.16 8.97
CA LYS A 516 8.93 -18.80 8.39
C LYS A 516 8.61 -18.42 6.95
N SER A 517 9.19 -17.34 6.40
CA SER A 517 9.14 -17.07 4.97
C SER A 517 10.33 -17.73 4.26
N VAL A 518 10.03 -18.59 3.28
CA VAL A 518 11.02 -19.34 2.46
C VAL A 518 11.82 -20.40 3.24
N SER A 519 11.10 -21.37 3.83
CA SER A 519 11.62 -22.72 4.04
C SER A 519 10.79 -23.69 3.19
N THR A 520 11.38 -24.17 2.09
CA THR A 520 10.86 -25.34 1.37
C THR A 520 10.94 -26.54 2.30
N GLN A 521 9.83 -26.88 2.97
CA GLN A 521 9.73 -28.13 3.71
C GLN A 521 9.80 -29.31 2.73
N LYS A 522 11.03 -29.77 2.48
CA LYS A 522 11.30 -31.06 1.86
C LYS A 522 10.67 -32.13 2.74
N ILE A 523 9.53 -32.64 2.31
CA ILE A 523 8.89 -33.83 2.87
C ILE A 523 9.95 -34.95 2.87
N PRO A 524 10.32 -35.53 4.02
CA PRO A 524 11.21 -36.68 4.03
C PRO A 524 10.47 -37.88 3.44
N LEU A 525 10.86 -38.30 2.23
CA LEU A 525 10.41 -39.52 1.60
C LEU A 525 10.66 -40.72 2.52
N ARG A 526 9.60 -41.25 3.13
CA ARG A 526 9.68 -42.37 4.07
C ARG A 526 9.51 -43.69 3.32
N GLY A 527 10.59 -44.14 2.70
CA GLY A 527 10.70 -45.46 2.06
C GLY A 527 12.03 -46.13 2.40
N GLY A 528 11.99 -47.39 2.84
CA GLY A 528 13.18 -48.19 3.17
C GLY A 528 13.40 -48.39 4.68
N ALA A 529 13.11 -49.60 5.16
CA ALA A 529 13.45 -50.05 6.50
C ALA A 529 14.88 -50.64 6.55
N PRO A 530 15.66 -50.40 7.62
CA PRO A 530 16.84 -51.20 7.95
C PRO A 530 16.51 -52.31 8.98
N PRO A 531 17.33 -53.38 9.06
CA PRO A 531 16.96 -54.61 9.74
C PRO A 531 17.33 -54.65 11.22
N MET A 532 16.64 -55.48 12.00
CA MET A 532 17.06 -55.85 13.35
C MET A 532 17.07 -57.37 13.51
N GLN A 533 18.22 -57.92 13.90
CA GLN A 533 18.46 -59.35 13.96
C GLN A 533 17.96 -59.98 15.28
N THR A 534 17.03 -60.93 15.13
CA THR A 534 16.93 -62.21 15.84
C THR A 534 17.56 -62.38 17.24
N ARG A 535 16.74 -62.81 18.20
CA ARG A 535 17.08 -63.94 19.11
C ARG A 535 15.84 -64.77 19.44
N ASP A 536 15.79 -66.00 18.92
CA ASP A 536 14.78 -67.02 19.22
C ASP A 536 14.86 -67.50 20.68
N THR A 537 13.77 -67.86 21.36
CA THR A 537 13.02 -69.14 21.25
C THR A 537 11.82 -69.05 22.23
N LYS A 538 10.66 -69.76 22.17
CA LYS A 538 10.23 -71.03 21.52
C LYS A 538 8.68 -71.03 21.31
N LYS A 539 8.16 -72.02 20.56
CA LYS A 539 6.85 -72.14 19.87
C LYS A 539 5.52 -72.22 20.70
N MET A 540 4.48 -71.49 20.23
CA MET A 540 3.07 -71.85 19.84
C MET A 540 2.23 -72.93 20.60
N PRO A 541 0.86 -72.83 20.69
CA PRO A 541 -0.07 -72.69 19.54
C PRO A 541 -1.28 -71.70 19.70
N GLN A 542 -2.36 -71.89 18.92
CA GLN A 542 -3.29 -70.87 18.38
C GLN A 542 -4.66 -70.69 19.09
N LYS A 543 -5.27 -69.51 18.84
CA LYS A 543 -6.72 -69.13 18.81
C LYS A 543 -7.67 -69.54 19.97
N PRO A 544 -8.40 -68.57 20.58
CA PRO A 544 -9.66 -68.84 21.26
C PRO A 544 -10.88 -68.65 20.33
N SER A 545 -11.77 -69.63 20.31
CA SER A 545 -13.15 -69.54 19.84
C SER A 545 -14.08 -69.19 21.00
N ILE A 546 -15.10 -68.36 20.78
CA ILE A 546 -16.20 -68.16 21.74
C ILE A 546 -17.34 -69.14 21.40
N THR A 547 -17.82 -69.85 22.42
CA THR A 547 -18.81 -70.94 22.33
C THR A 547 -20.21 -70.52 22.76
N GLU A 548 -21.22 -71.07 22.09
CA GLU A 548 -22.62 -71.06 22.55
C GLU A 548 -22.79 -71.88 23.84
N ILE A 549 -23.78 -71.50 24.68
CA ILE A 549 -24.40 -72.36 25.69
C ILE A 549 -25.92 -72.12 25.66
N THR A 550 -26.71 -73.19 25.83
CA THR A 550 -28.13 -73.29 25.47
C THR A 550 -29.14 -73.22 26.63
N GLY A 551 -30.32 -72.63 26.34
CA GLY A 551 -31.62 -72.96 26.97
C GLY A 551 -32.11 -72.09 28.14
N PRO A 552 -33.44 -72.04 28.42
CA PRO A 552 -34.49 -72.96 27.96
C PRO A 552 -35.67 -72.37 27.13
N ARG A 553 -36.40 -73.30 26.50
CA ARG A 553 -37.72 -73.23 25.80
C ARG A 553 -38.90 -72.96 26.77
N ILE A 554 -40.14 -72.54 26.44
CA ILE A 554 -40.96 -72.15 25.25
C ILE A 554 -42.09 -71.20 25.82
N VAL A 555 -42.75 -70.26 25.11
CA VAL A 555 -44.09 -70.33 24.43
C VAL A 555 -44.32 -69.03 23.64
N GLU A 556 -44.64 -69.16 22.34
CA GLU A 556 -45.32 -68.13 21.54
C GLU A 556 -46.83 -68.24 21.74
N ILE A 557 -47.53 -67.11 21.86
CA ILE A 557 -48.97 -67.02 21.62
C ILE A 557 -49.14 -66.03 20.46
N LEU A 558 -49.67 -66.54 19.35
CA LEU A 558 -50.10 -65.75 18.21
C LEU A 558 -51.31 -64.91 18.62
N ASP A 559 -51.39 -63.67 18.13
CA ASP A 559 -52.67 -63.11 17.72
C ASP A 559 -52.46 -62.27 16.46
N GLU A 560 -53.36 -62.45 15.49
CA GLU A 560 -53.22 -61.97 14.11
C GLU A 560 -53.95 -60.64 13.93
N SER A 561 -53.34 -59.64 13.26
CA SER A 561 -54.04 -58.82 12.24
C SER A 561 -53.19 -57.68 11.65
N SER A 562 -53.49 -57.40 10.37
CA SER A 562 -53.23 -56.20 9.56
C SER A 562 -51.86 -56.02 8.92
N ASP A 563 -51.86 -56.21 7.60
CA ASP A 563 -50.80 -55.96 6.64
C ASP A 563 -50.44 -54.47 6.51
N GLU A 564 -49.16 -54.14 6.41
CA GLU A 564 -48.62 -52.98 5.66
C GLU A 564 -47.08 -53.05 5.64
N ASP A 565 -46.48 -53.41 4.50
CA ASP A 565 -45.14 -52.97 4.07
C ASP A 565 -44.79 -53.56 2.68
N ASP A 566 -45.22 -52.87 1.61
CA ASP A 566 -44.83 -53.19 0.22
C ASP A 566 -44.65 -51.90 -0.62
N ASP A 567 -43.72 -51.03 -0.22
CA ASP A 567 -43.20 -49.92 -1.09
C ASP A 567 -41.73 -49.55 -0.78
N LEU A 568 -40.87 -50.55 -0.50
CA LEU A 568 -39.42 -50.36 -0.45
C LEU A 568 -38.82 -50.27 -1.87
N ARG A 569 -38.91 -49.08 -2.46
CA ARG A 569 -38.28 -48.80 -3.76
C ARG A 569 -36.76 -48.94 -3.68
N VAL A 570 -36.22 -49.78 -4.54
CA VAL A 570 -34.78 -49.90 -4.76
C VAL A 570 -34.27 -48.57 -5.31
N TYR A 571 -33.41 -47.88 -4.55
CA TYR A 571 -32.61 -46.78 -5.08
C TYR A 571 -31.53 -47.34 -6.00
N GLU A 572 -31.61 -47.01 -7.28
CA GLU A 572 -30.50 -47.20 -8.21
C GLU A 572 -29.30 -46.35 -7.76
N LYS A 573 -28.10 -46.85 -8.03
CA LYS A 573 -26.88 -46.05 -7.81
C LYS A 573 -26.91 -44.85 -8.75
N PRO A 574 -26.37 -43.68 -8.36
CA PRO A 574 -26.13 -42.60 -9.30
C PRO A 574 -25.03 -43.03 -10.29
N ASP A 575 -25.41 -43.54 -11.45
CA ASP A 575 -24.52 -43.69 -12.59
C ASP A 575 -24.22 -42.28 -13.12
N SER A 576 -23.18 -41.69 -12.55
CA SER A 576 -22.63 -40.39 -12.93
C SER A 576 -21.10 -40.45 -12.86
N ASP A 577 -20.55 -41.57 -13.34
CA ASP A 577 -19.28 -41.54 -14.05
C ASP A 577 -19.61 -40.97 -15.44
N PRO A 578 -19.01 -39.85 -15.90
CA PRO A 578 -19.30 -39.33 -17.22
C PRO A 578 -18.77 -40.31 -18.26
N GLU A 579 -19.66 -40.86 -19.10
CA GLU A 579 -19.24 -41.72 -20.22
C GLU A 579 -18.24 -40.96 -21.10
N ASP A 580 -17.08 -41.60 -21.33
CA ASP A 580 -15.97 -41.03 -22.08
C ASP A 580 -16.22 -41.27 -23.58
N ASP A 581 -16.72 -40.25 -24.28
CA ASP A 581 -17.04 -40.28 -25.73
C ASP A 581 -15.80 -40.50 -26.64
N THR A 582 -14.64 -40.90 -26.10
CA THR A 582 -13.39 -41.10 -26.84
C THR A 582 -13.07 -42.58 -27.10
N ASP A 583 -13.31 -43.02 -28.34
CA ASP A 583 -13.15 -44.42 -28.81
C ASP A 583 -11.66 -44.82 -29.06
N ASP A 584 -10.68 -43.97 -28.71
CA ASP A 584 -9.25 -44.27 -28.81
C ASP A 584 -8.60 -44.52 -27.44
N PRO A 585 -8.24 -45.79 -27.10
CA PRO A 585 -7.67 -46.12 -25.81
C PRO A 585 -6.24 -45.60 -25.57
N THR A 586 -5.64 -44.88 -26.54
CA THR A 586 -4.32 -44.25 -26.40
C THR A 586 -4.36 -42.77 -25.99
N GLU A 587 -5.52 -42.10 -26.10
CA GLU A 587 -5.70 -40.70 -25.63
C GLU A 587 -6.30 -40.60 -24.20
N ILE A 588 -6.61 -41.73 -23.54
CA ILE A 588 -7.22 -41.78 -22.19
C ILE A 588 -6.30 -41.13 -21.15
N ASN A 589 -6.54 -39.85 -20.87
CA ASN A 589 -5.74 -39.05 -19.96
C ASN A 589 -6.19 -39.26 -18.49
N ARG A 590 -5.77 -40.39 -17.91
CA ARG A 590 -6.16 -40.87 -16.55
C ARG A 590 -5.87 -39.92 -15.38
N ASN A 591 -5.19 -38.80 -15.63
CA ASN A 591 -4.81 -37.81 -14.63
C ASN A 591 -5.67 -36.53 -14.67
N LYS A 592 -6.89 -36.59 -15.25
CA LYS A 592 -7.80 -35.45 -15.31
C LYS A 592 -8.11 -34.93 -13.89
N PRO A 593 -7.83 -33.65 -13.57
CA PRO A 593 -7.95 -33.15 -12.21
C PRO A 593 -9.41 -33.14 -11.74
N THR A 594 -9.62 -33.51 -10.47
CA THR A 594 -10.94 -33.50 -9.84
C THR A 594 -11.24 -32.13 -9.22
N ALA A 595 -12.50 -31.70 -9.26
CA ALA A 595 -12.92 -30.42 -8.68
C ALA A 595 -12.64 -30.36 -7.17
N PRO A 596 -12.07 -29.25 -6.64
CA PRO A 596 -11.74 -29.14 -5.23
C PRO A 596 -13.01 -29.19 -4.36
N VAL A 597 -13.00 -30.09 -3.36
CA VAL A 597 -14.08 -30.18 -2.37
C VAL A 597 -13.75 -29.36 -1.12
N TYR A 598 -12.47 -29.26 -0.75
CA TYR A 598 -11.97 -28.50 0.39
C TYR A 598 -11.34 -27.17 -0.03
N ILE A 599 -11.44 -26.16 0.83
CA ILE A 599 -10.83 -24.84 0.63
C ILE A 599 -9.31 -24.94 0.61
N ARG A 600 -8.73 -25.91 1.33
CA ARG A 600 -7.29 -26.21 1.25
C ARG A 600 -6.88 -26.73 -0.13
N ASP A 601 -7.71 -27.57 -0.75
CA ASP A 601 -7.45 -28.09 -2.11
C ASP A 601 -7.63 -27.00 -3.15
N LEU A 602 -8.62 -26.11 -2.96
CA LEU A 602 -8.81 -24.90 -3.76
C LEU A 602 -7.58 -23.98 -3.68
N ILE A 603 -7.07 -23.72 -2.48
CA ILE A 603 -5.85 -22.93 -2.26
C ILE A 603 -4.63 -23.58 -2.95
N ALA A 604 -4.53 -24.91 -2.90
CA ALA A 604 -3.46 -25.63 -3.60
C ALA A 604 -3.60 -25.57 -5.13
N GLY A 605 -4.83 -25.63 -5.67
CA GLY A 605 -5.10 -25.50 -7.11
C GLY A 605 -4.87 -24.08 -7.64
N LEU A 606 -5.33 -23.05 -6.93
CA LEU A 606 -5.10 -21.63 -7.29
C LEU A 606 -3.62 -21.23 -7.24
N ARG A 607 -2.80 -21.95 -6.47
CA ARG A 607 -1.33 -21.79 -6.42
C ARG A 607 -0.58 -22.64 -7.44
N ASP A 608 -1.26 -23.56 -8.13
CA ASP A 608 -0.64 -24.41 -9.14
C ASP A 608 -0.39 -23.58 -10.41
N SER A 609 0.88 -23.33 -10.72
CA SER A 609 1.31 -22.57 -11.90
C SER A 609 1.88 -23.45 -13.00
N GLU A 610 1.82 -24.77 -12.84
CA GLU A 610 2.35 -25.75 -13.80
C GLU A 610 1.22 -26.55 -14.48
N ASN A 611 0.12 -26.80 -13.77
CA ASN A 611 -1.02 -27.58 -14.27
C ASN A 611 -2.20 -26.69 -14.71
N TYR A 612 -2.33 -26.49 -16.02
CA TYR A 612 -3.43 -25.75 -16.66
C TYR A 612 -4.81 -26.23 -16.22
N ASP A 613 -5.13 -27.51 -16.47
CA ASP A 613 -6.46 -28.10 -16.24
C ASP A 613 -6.90 -27.94 -14.78
N ARG A 614 -5.95 -28.08 -13.85
CA ARG A 614 -6.20 -27.98 -12.41
C ARG A 614 -6.40 -26.52 -11.98
N HIS A 615 -5.68 -25.59 -12.59
CA HIS A 615 -5.82 -24.16 -12.31
C HIS A 615 -7.17 -23.63 -12.81
N GLU A 616 -7.54 -23.96 -14.05
CA GLU A 616 -8.84 -23.61 -14.65
C GLU A 616 -10.00 -24.18 -13.83
N LEU A 617 -9.91 -25.46 -13.45
CA LEU A 617 -10.93 -26.11 -12.63
C LEU A 617 -11.00 -25.53 -11.21
N ALA A 618 -9.87 -25.12 -10.62
CA ALA A 618 -9.85 -24.45 -9.32
C ALA A 618 -10.51 -23.06 -9.39
N LEU A 619 -10.18 -22.25 -10.42
CA LEU A 619 -10.72 -20.91 -10.58
C LEU A 619 -12.23 -20.92 -10.84
N SER A 620 -12.69 -21.74 -11.79
CA SER A 620 -14.12 -21.86 -12.16
C SER A 620 -14.98 -22.39 -11.01
N THR A 621 -14.45 -23.27 -10.15
CA THR A 621 -15.17 -23.80 -8.99
C THR A 621 -15.03 -22.96 -7.71
N ALA A 622 -14.15 -21.96 -7.68
CA ALA A 622 -13.88 -21.14 -6.49
C ALA A 622 -15.15 -20.46 -5.94
N ALA A 623 -15.80 -19.61 -6.75
CA ALA A 623 -16.97 -18.84 -6.35
C ALA A 623 -18.14 -19.72 -5.82
N PRO A 624 -18.59 -20.79 -6.53
CA PRO A 624 -19.64 -21.66 -6.01
C PRO A 624 -19.21 -22.46 -4.78
N LEU A 625 -17.95 -22.91 -4.68
CA LEU A 625 -17.47 -23.64 -3.51
C LEU A 625 -17.48 -22.75 -2.25
N ILE A 626 -16.98 -21.51 -2.36
CA ILE A 626 -16.93 -20.54 -1.26
C ILE A 626 -18.35 -20.19 -0.82
N ARG A 627 -19.26 -19.85 -1.74
CA ARG A 627 -20.68 -19.57 -1.42
C ARG A 627 -21.34 -20.77 -0.73
N ARG A 628 -21.11 -22.00 -1.21
CA ARG A 628 -21.65 -23.23 -0.60
C ARG A 628 -21.11 -23.48 0.81
N LYS A 629 -19.83 -23.20 1.06
CA LYS A 629 -19.17 -23.46 2.35
C LYS A 629 -19.15 -22.28 3.33
N ALA A 630 -19.61 -21.10 2.94
CA ALA A 630 -19.63 -19.89 3.78
C ALA A 630 -20.28 -20.12 5.17
N ASN A 631 -21.36 -20.91 5.22
CA ASN A 631 -22.08 -21.27 6.44
C ASN A 631 -21.79 -22.71 6.93
N PHE A 632 -20.77 -23.39 6.39
CA PHE A 632 -20.48 -24.80 6.67
C PHE A 632 -19.13 -24.97 7.37
N GLY A 633 -19.18 -25.14 8.70
CA GLY A 633 -17.99 -25.28 9.54
C GLY A 633 -17.15 -23.99 9.60
N SER A 634 -15.90 -24.11 10.01
CA SER A 634 -14.94 -23.00 10.07
C SER A 634 -14.00 -22.94 8.85
N GLU A 635 -14.13 -23.87 7.89
CA GLU A 635 -13.10 -24.06 6.86
C GLU A 635 -12.91 -22.84 5.96
N VAL A 636 -13.99 -22.18 5.52
CA VAL A 636 -13.86 -20.91 4.80
C VAL A 636 -13.29 -19.85 5.73
N THR A 637 -13.79 -19.75 6.96
CA THR A 637 -13.45 -18.66 7.88
C THR A 637 -12.01 -18.66 8.34
N ASP A 638 -11.40 -19.83 8.47
CA ASP A 638 -10.04 -20.01 8.96
C ASP A 638 -8.99 -19.71 7.87
N ASN A 639 -9.40 -19.74 6.60
CA ASN A 639 -8.52 -19.52 5.44
C ASN A 639 -8.96 -18.31 4.58
N ILE A 640 -9.93 -17.50 5.05
CA ILE A 640 -10.60 -16.48 4.23
C ILE A 640 -9.67 -15.36 3.75
N GLU A 641 -8.74 -14.91 4.61
CA GLU A 641 -7.76 -13.87 4.27
C GLU A 641 -6.65 -14.39 3.34
N GLU A 642 -6.22 -15.64 3.52
CA GLU A 642 -5.27 -16.30 2.61
C GLU A 642 -5.90 -16.44 1.22
N LEU A 643 -7.15 -16.88 1.14
CA LEU A 643 -7.89 -17.02 -0.10
C LEU A 643 -8.10 -15.67 -0.79
N ALA A 644 -8.44 -14.60 -0.05
CA ALA A 644 -8.52 -13.24 -0.57
C ALA A 644 -7.17 -12.76 -1.15
N SER A 645 -6.09 -12.98 -0.41
CA SER A 645 -4.73 -12.59 -0.82
C SER A 645 -4.28 -13.32 -2.09
N ILE A 646 -4.53 -14.63 -2.19
CA ILE A 646 -4.24 -15.42 -3.41
C ILE A 646 -5.06 -14.90 -4.60
N LEU A 647 -6.37 -14.74 -4.45
CA LEU A 647 -7.25 -14.31 -5.55
C LEU A 647 -6.94 -12.89 -6.06
N ILE A 648 -6.50 -11.97 -5.19
CA ILE A 648 -5.98 -10.67 -5.61
C ILE A 648 -4.61 -10.80 -6.30
N GLY A 649 -3.73 -11.64 -5.75
CA GLY A 649 -2.39 -11.89 -6.27
C GLY A 649 -2.35 -12.68 -7.59
N LEU A 650 -3.48 -13.27 -8.00
CA LEU A 650 -3.57 -14.17 -9.14
C LEU A 650 -3.38 -13.41 -10.46
N ASN A 651 -2.37 -13.83 -11.23
CA ASN A 651 -2.12 -13.38 -12.59
C ASN A 651 -2.57 -14.47 -13.59
N ASP A 652 -2.98 -14.04 -14.77
CA ASP A 652 -3.36 -14.94 -15.84
C ASP A 652 -2.09 -15.43 -16.57
N ASN A 653 -1.51 -16.52 -16.05
CA ASN A 653 -0.29 -17.12 -16.62
C ASN A 653 -0.58 -18.05 -17.82
N PHE A 654 -1.87 -18.33 -18.07
CA PHE A 654 -2.34 -19.38 -18.98
C PHE A 654 -3.29 -18.85 -20.06
N ASP A 655 -3.54 -17.53 -20.11
CA ASP A 655 -4.50 -16.85 -20.98
C ASP A 655 -5.92 -17.48 -20.92
N LEU A 656 -6.42 -17.68 -19.70
CA LEU A 656 -7.68 -18.40 -19.45
C LEU A 656 -8.93 -17.60 -19.88
N PRO A 657 -9.92 -18.26 -20.52
CA PRO A 657 -11.19 -17.62 -20.85
C PRO A 657 -11.92 -17.16 -19.58
N ASP A 658 -12.49 -15.96 -19.62
CA ASP A 658 -13.24 -15.33 -18.53
C ASP A 658 -12.49 -15.22 -17.18
N PHE A 659 -11.15 -15.36 -17.19
CA PHE A 659 -10.30 -15.34 -15.98
C PHE A 659 -10.63 -14.18 -15.04
N ASN A 660 -10.76 -12.98 -15.58
CA ASN A 660 -11.06 -11.78 -14.81
C ASN A 660 -12.45 -11.82 -14.17
N GLU A 661 -13.45 -12.37 -14.85
CA GLU A 661 -14.82 -12.48 -14.33
C GLU A 661 -14.93 -13.57 -13.26
N GLN A 662 -14.30 -14.73 -13.49
CA GLN A 662 -14.24 -15.82 -12.51
C GLN A 662 -13.50 -15.39 -11.24
N ARG A 663 -12.32 -14.77 -11.38
CA ARG A 663 -11.54 -14.17 -10.27
C ARG A 663 -12.35 -13.13 -9.51
N GLN A 664 -13.06 -12.25 -10.22
CA GLN A 664 -13.89 -11.20 -9.60
C GLN A 664 -15.12 -11.77 -8.88
N SER A 665 -15.75 -12.82 -9.42
CA SER A 665 -16.87 -13.52 -8.77
C SER A 665 -16.40 -14.30 -7.52
N ALA A 666 -15.20 -14.89 -7.56
CA ALA A 666 -14.58 -15.53 -6.40
C ALA A 666 -14.25 -14.52 -5.28
N LEU A 667 -13.70 -13.35 -5.62
CA LEU A 667 -13.48 -12.26 -4.64
C LEU A 667 -14.79 -11.76 -4.02
N ILE A 668 -15.88 -11.64 -4.80
CA ILE A 668 -17.21 -11.31 -4.29
C ILE A 668 -17.71 -12.42 -3.36
N ALA A 669 -17.55 -13.70 -3.72
CA ALA A 669 -17.92 -14.82 -2.84
C ALA A 669 -17.14 -14.79 -1.50
N VAL A 670 -15.85 -14.43 -1.51
CA VAL A 670 -15.05 -14.23 -0.29
C VAL A 670 -15.61 -13.10 0.57
N LEU A 671 -15.91 -11.93 -0.01
CA LEU A 671 -16.53 -10.81 0.70
C LEU A 671 -17.87 -11.23 1.35
N LEU A 672 -18.72 -11.92 0.59
CA LEU A 672 -20.06 -12.32 1.03
C LEU A 672 -20.05 -13.41 2.11
N ALA A 673 -18.98 -14.21 2.21
CA ALA A 673 -18.86 -15.23 3.25
C ALA A 673 -18.72 -14.62 4.67
N LYS A 674 -18.04 -13.47 4.81
CA LYS A 674 -17.99 -12.67 6.05
C LYS A 674 -17.97 -11.17 5.74
N PRO A 675 -19.14 -10.54 5.46
CA PRO A 675 -19.22 -9.17 4.93
C PRO A 675 -18.51 -8.10 5.76
N GLY A 676 -18.68 -8.10 7.08
CA GLY A 676 -18.05 -7.10 7.96
C GLY A 676 -16.52 -7.19 7.97
N PRO A 677 -15.93 -8.29 8.47
CA PRO A 677 -14.48 -8.46 8.50
C PRO A 677 -13.81 -8.35 7.13
N MET A 678 -14.38 -8.94 6.07
CA MET A 678 -13.77 -8.88 4.75
C MET A 678 -13.85 -7.48 4.12
N ALA A 679 -14.91 -6.71 4.35
CA ALA A 679 -14.97 -5.32 3.88
C ALA A 679 -13.88 -4.45 4.54
N GLN A 680 -13.65 -4.61 5.85
CA GLN A 680 -12.56 -3.94 6.54
C GLN A 680 -11.19 -4.39 6.01
N TRP A 681 -11.02 -5.69 5.74
CA TRP A 681 -9.81 -6.25 5.14
C TRP A 681 -9.54 -5.68 3.74
N PHE A 682 -10.54 -5.65 2.85
CA PHE A 682 -10.42 -5.06 1.52
C PHE A 682 -10.12 -3.55 1.59
N ALA A 683 -10.78 -2.80 2.48
CA ALA A 683 -10.49 -1.39 2.70
C ALA A 683 -9.06 -1.17 3.23
N ARG A 684 -8.56 -2.04 4.12
CA ARG A 684 -7.16 -2.02 4.59
C ARG A 684 -6.18 -2.31 3.44
N SER A 685 -6.39 -3.40 2.70
CA SER A 685 -5.53 -3.83 1.59
C SER A 685 -5.56 -2.87 0.39
N PHE A 686 -6.65 -2.13 0.20
CA PHE A 686 -6.71 -1.07 -0.81
C PHE A 686 -5.75 0.08 -0.49
N PHE A 687 -5.54 0.40 0.79
CA PHE A 687 -4.66 1.49 1.24
C PHE A 687 -3.27 1.04 1.71
N SER A 688 -3.03 -0.26 1.90
CA SER A 688 -1.78 -0.82 2.44
C SER A 688 -1.38 -2.12 1.76
N GLY A 689 -0.07 -2.34 1.60
CA GLY A 689 0.50 -3.46 0.85
C GLY A 689 0.79 -3.12 -0.62
N ASP A 690 1.67 -3.91 -1.22
CA ASP A 690 2.32 -3.64 -2.51
C ASP A 690 1.48 -4.09 -3.71
N TYR A 691 0.20 -3.73 -3.70
CA TYR A 691 -0.76 -4.08 -4.76
C TYR A 691 -0.69 -3.15 -5.97
N SER A 692 -0.82 -3.73 -7.15
CA SER A 692 -0.89 -3.03 -8.43
C SER A 692 -2.19 -2.22 -8.59
N PHE A 693 -2.23 -1.35 -9.60
CA PHE A 693 -3.42 -0.57 -9.94
C PHE A 693 -4.65 -1.47 -10.19
N VAL A 694 -4.51 -2.49 -11.04
CA VAL A 694 -5.58 -3.42 -11.41
C VAL A 694 -6.11 -4.18 -10.18
N GLN A 695 -5.20 -4.60 -9.30
CA GLN A 695 -5.57 -5.28 -8.04
C GLN A 695 -6.40 -4.36 -7.13
N ARG A 696 -6.02 -3.09 -6.99
CA ARG A 696 -6.79 -2.12 -6.20
C ARG A 696 -8.17 -1.82 -6.82
N VAL A 697 -8.28 -1.76 -8.15
CA VAL A 697 -9.59 -1.65 -8.83
C VAL A 697 -10.45 -2.90 -8.64
N ALA A 698 -9.85 -4.10 -8.63
CA ALA A 698 -10.58 -5.34 -8.31
C ALA A 698 -11.10 -5.35 -6.86
N MET A 699 -10.33 -4.85 -5.88
CA MET A 699 -10.81 -4.68 -4.49
C MET A 699 -12.02 -3.74 -4.42
N LEU A 700 -11.93 -2.57 -5.06
CA LEU A 700 -13.02 -1.59 -5.12
C LEU A 700 -14.27 -2.16 -5.81
N THR A 701 -14.07 -2.86 -6.92
CA THR A 701 -15.15 -3.57 -7.65
C THR A 701 -15.79 -4.63 -6.76
N THR A 702 -15.01 -5.41 -6.02
CA THR A 702 -15.49 -6.41 -5.06
C THR A 702 -16.39 -5.75 -4.02
N MET A 703 -15.94 -4.66 -3.40
CA MET A 703 -16.71 -3.91 -2.41
C MET A 703 -17.99 -3.29 -3.01
N GLY A 704 -17.90 -2.65 -4.17
CA GLY A 704 -19.03 -1.97 -4.82
C GLY A 704 -20.10 -2.93 -5.34
N VAL A 705 -19.72 -4.02 -6.00
CA VAL A 705 -20.66 -5.02 -6.54
C VAL A 705 -21.20 -5.92 -5.42
N GLY A 706 -20.34 -6.43 -4.53
CA GLY A 706 -20.77 -7.25 -3.39
C GLY A 706 -21.70 -6.49 -2.44
N ALA A 707 -21.54 -5.17 -2.30
CA ALA A 707 -22.49 -4.33 -1.58
C ALA A 707 -23.89 -4.31 -2.23
N ARG A 708 -24.00 -4.25 -3.56
CA ARG A 708 -25.30 -4.32 -4.24
C ARG A 708 -25.97 -5.67 -4.05
N GLU A 709 -25.19 -6.76 -4.07
CA GLU A 709 -25.69 -8.11 -3.77
C GLU A 709 -26.22 -8.22 -2.32
N LEU A 710 -25.50 -7.66 -1.33
CA LEU A 710 -25.94 -7.60 0.08
C LEU A 710 -27.18 -6.72 0.31
N ALA A 711 -27.34 -5.66 -0.48
CA ALA A 711 -28.54 -4.82 -0.46
C ALA A 711 -29.74 -5.44 -1.22
N GLY A 712 -29.56 -6.60 -1.86
CA GLY A 712 -30.58 -7.24 -2.69
C GLY A 712 -30.89 -6.51 -4.00
N LEU A 713 -30.02 -5.57 -4.42
CA LEU A 713 -30.19 -4.78 -5.64
C LEU A 713 -29.78 -5.60 -6.86
N LYS A 714 -30.74 -6.31 -7.44
CA LYS A 714 -30.58 -7.11 -8.66
C LYS A 714 -30.78 -6.25 -9.90
N ASP A 715 -29.67 -5.71 -10.42
CA ASP A 715 -29.61 -5.15 -11.76
C ASP A 715 -29.19 -6.23 -12.77
N SER A 716 -29.51 -6.04 -14.05
CA SER A 716 -29.04 -6.96 -15.11
C SER A 716 -27.51 -7.10 -15.14
N SER A 717 -26.76 -6.05 -14.76
CA SER A 717 -25.28 -6.09 -14.66
C SER A 717 -24.73 -6.73 -13.39
N THR A 718 -25.59 -7.12 -12.43
CA THR A 718 -25.21 -8.05 -11.34
C THR A 718 -25.53 -9.50 -11.69
N GLU A 719 -26.46 -9.74 -12.63
CA GLU A 719 -26.83 -11.09 -13.07
C GLU A 719 -25.74 -11.75 -13.93
N ASP A 720 -24.87 -10.99 -14.60
CA ASP A 720 -23.76 -11.55 -15.40
C ASP A 720 -22.63 -12.15 -14.52
N LEU A 721 -22.39 -11.59 -13.32
CA LEU A 721 -21.33 -12.03 -12.38
C LEU A 721 -21.79 -13.10 -11.36
N ILE A 722 -23.05 -13.48 -11.44
CA ILE A 722 -23.70 -14.55 -10.67
C ILE A 722 -24.07 -15.64 -11.68
N PRO A 723 -23.90 -16.94 -11.41
CA PRO A 723 -24.34 -17.99 -12.34
C PRO A 723 -25.86 -17.91 -12.56
N ALA A 724 -26.28 -17.32 -13.69
CA ALA A 724 -27.66 -17.03 -14.01
C ALA A 724 -28.36 -18.20 -14.76
N ARG A 725 -29.69 -18.29 -14.59
CA ARG A 725 -30.53 -19.15 -15.44
C ARG A 725 -30.54 -18.59 -16.87
N PRO A 726 -30.62 -19.44 -17.91
CA PRO A 726 -30.44 -19.01 -19.30
C PRO A 726 -31.43 -17.92 -19.71
N VAL A 727 -30.89 -16.78 -20.15
CA VAL A 727 -31.64 -15.66 -20.72
C VAL A 727 -32.05 -15.99 -22.16
N PHE A 728 -33.26 -15.59 -22.55
CA PHE A 728 -33.81 -15.93 -23.85
C PHE A 728 -32.99 -15.29 -25.00
N PRO A 729 -32.56 -16.04 -26.05
CA PRO A 729 -31.63 -15.55 -27.09
C PRO A 729 -32.10 -14.34 -27.92
N SER A 730 -33.34 -13.90 -27.79
CA SER A 730 -33.90 -12.77 -28.54
C SER A 730 -33.47 -11.38 -28.04
N LYS A 731 -32.54 -11.30 -27.07
CA LYS A 731 -32.04 -10.04 -26.48
C LYS A 731 -30.54 -9.83 -26.63
N THR A 732 -29.79 -10.86 -27.00
CA THR A 732 -28.35 -10.81 -27.22
C THR A 732 -28.05 -10.92 -28.71
N LEU A 733 -27.00 -10.25 -29.17
CA LEU A 733 -26.45 -10.47 -30.50
C LEU A 733 -25.75 -11.85 -30.53
N PRO A 734 -25.56 -12.48 -31.70
CA PRO A 734 -24.67 -13.65 -31.82
C PRO A 734 -23.32 -13.34 -31.19
N SER A 735 -22.72 -14.27 -30.43
CA SER A 735 -21.57 -14.03 -29.54
C SER A 735 -20.44 -13.20 -30.19
N HIS A 736 -20.02 -13.57 -31.41
CA HIS A 736 -19.00 -12.82 -32.17
C HIS A 736 -19.39 -11.34 -32.40
N LEU A 737 -20.66 -11.04 -32.67
CA LEU A 737 -21.15 -9.66 -32.84
C LEU A 737 -21.39 -8.98 -31.50
N HIS A 738 -21.82 -9.73 -30.47
CA HIS A 738 -21.99 -9.17 -29.14
C HIS A 738 -20.65 -8.68 -28.59
N ASN A 739 -19.59 -9.49 -28.69
CA ASN A 739 -18.24 -9.12 -28.24
C ASN A 739 -17.65 -7.95 -29.05
N LEU A 740 -18.08 -7.76 -30.31
CA LEU A 740 -17.65 -6.62 -31.15
C LEU A 740 -18.28 -5.27 -30.75
N TYR A 741 -19.44 -5.30 -30.09
CA TYR A 741 -20.23 -4.11 -29.71
C TYR A 741 -20.40 -3.95 -28.19
N ALA A 742 -20.06 -4.95 -27.40
CA ALA A 742 -19.95 -4.86 -25.95
C ALA A 742 -18.75 -3.99 -25.61
N SER A 743 -18.99 -2.85 -24.96
CA SER A 743 -17.88 -2.02 -24.49
C SER A 743 -17.15 -2.71 -23.35
N ASP A 744 -15.89 -3.07 -23.57
CA ASP A 744 -14.90 -3.37 -22.52
C ASP A 744 -14.84 -2.18 -21.57
N SER A 745 -15.53 -2.35 -20.44
CA SER A 745 -15.74 -1.29 -19.48
C SER A 745 -16.10 -1.92 -18.16
N ASP A 746 -15.38 -1.52 -17.11
CA ASP A 746 -15.46 -2.12 -15.78
C ASP A 746 -16.91 -2.28 -15.32
N PRO A 747 -17.27 -3.37 -14.61
CA PRO A 747 -18.65 -3.61 -14.16
C PRO A 747 -19.20 -2.44 -13.33
N VAL A 748 -18.35 -1.81 -12.50
CA VAL A 748 -18.67 -0.57 -11.77
C VAL A 748 -19.09 0.55 -12.74
N SER A 749 -18.35 0.75 -13.84
CA SER A 749 -18.67 1.78 -14.84
C SER A 749 -19.96 1.47 -15.61
N ARG A 750 -20.27 0.19 -15.85
CA ARG A 750 -21.54 -0.26 -16.46
C ARG A 750 -22.72 0.07 -15.55
N ILE A 751 -22.62 -0.25 -14.25
CA ILE A 751 -23.62 0.07 -13.22
C ILE A 751 -23.82 1.60 -13.13
N THR A 752 -22.72 2.37 -13.04
CA THR A 752 -22.75 3.85 -13.03
C THR A 752 -23.49 4.42 -14.24
N LYS A 753 -23.20 3.96 -15.46
CA LYS A 753 -23.88 4.41 -16.70
C LYS A 753 -25.38 4.09 -16.66
N SER A 754 -25.74 2.88 -16.22
CA SER A 754 -27.13 2.45 -16.10
C SER A 754 -27.92 3.32 -15.12
N LEU A 755 -27.38 3.50 -13.91
CA LEU A 755 -27.97 4.29 -12.84
C LEU A 755 -28.08 5.78 -13.19
N THR A 756 -27.05 6.35 -13.82
CA THR A 756 -27.06 7.71 -14.39
C THR A 756 -28.23 7.88 -15.36
N LYS A 757 -28.42 6.94 -16.29
CA LYS A 757 -29.54 6.96 -17.26
C LYS A 757 -30.89 6.84 -16.57
N GLN A 758 -31.00 6.01 -15.53
CA GLN A 758 -32.22 5.85 -14.74
C GLN A 758 -32.63 7.14 -14.01
N ILE A 759 -31.67 7.83 -13.38
CA ILE A 759 -31.92 9.08 -12.62
C ILE A 759 -32.21 10.27 -13.54
N LEU A 760 -31.49 10.37 -14.67
CA LEU A 760 -31.59 11.54 -15.57
C LEU A 760 -32.70 11.42 -16.61
N SER A 761 -33.13 10.22 -17.01
CA SER A 761 -34.20 10.06 -18.01
C SER A 761 -35.56 10.69 -17.64
N PRO A 762 -36.10 10.58 -16.40
CA PRO A 762 -37.34 11.28 -16.05
C PRO A 762 -37.15 12.81 -16.01
N LEU A 763 -35.96 13.28 -15.65
CA LEU A 763 -35.64 14.70 -15.59
C LEU A 763 -35.54 15.31 -17.00
N ALA A 764 -34.84 14.62 -17.91
CA ALA A 764 -34.77 14.98 -19.33
C ALA A 764 -36.16 14.94 -20.00
N ALA A 765 -37.00 13.95 -19.67
CA ALA A 765 -38.38 13.89 -20.16
C ALA A 765 -39.21 15.08 -19.67
N SER A 766 -39.13 15.44 -18.38
CA SER A 766 -39.83 16.60 -17.81
C SER A 766 -39.37 17.93 -18.45
N ALA A 767 -38.07 18.10 -18.69
CA ALA A 767 -37.52 19.28 -19.37
C ALA A 767 -37.94 19.36 -20.84
N ALA A 768 -37.89 18.24 -21.57
CA ALA A 768 -38.39 18.15 -22.94
C ALA A 768 -39.91 18.40 -23.00
N ASP A 769 -40.66 17.97 -21.99
CA ASP A 769 -42.09 18.23 -21.87
C ASP A 769 -42.40 19.72 -21.67
N GLN A 770 -41.64 20.43 -20.81
CA GLN A 770 -41.75 21.88 -20.63
C GLN A 770 -41.41 22.66 -21.90
N LEU A 771 -40.38 22.24 -22.65
CA LEU A 771 -39.99 22.85 -23.92
C LEU A 771 -41.00 22.59 -25.05
N SER A 772 -41.67 21.43 -25.04
CA SER A 772 -42.63 21.01 -26.09
C SER A 772 -44.06 21.50 -25.86
N GLY A 773 -44.30 22.36 -24.86
CA GLY A 773 -45.60 22.99 -24.60
C GLY A 773 -46.54 22.22 -23.66
N PRO A 774 -47.74 22.77 -23.38
CA PRO A 774 -48.56 22.35 -22.24
C PRO A 774 -48.96 20.87 -22.24
N ASN A 775 -48.69 20.20 -21.12
CA ASN A 775 -49.01 18.77 -20.90
C ASN A 775 -50.50 18.40 -21.02
N ILE A 776 -51.39 19.38 -21.17
CA ILE A 776 -52.84 19.17 -21.34
C ILE A 776 -53.23 18.63 -22.73
N LEU A 777 -52.34 18.75 -23.73
CA LEU A 777 -52.56 18.27 -25.10
C LEU A 777 -51.93 16.89 -25.39
N LYS A 778 -51.17 16.31 -24.45
CA LYS A 778 -50.48 15.02 -24.63
C LYS A 778 -51.35 13.88 -24.12
N VAL A 779 -51.91 13.10 -25.05
CA VAL A 779 -52.74 11.94 -24.75
C VAL A 779 -51.90 10.84 -24.11
N ARG A 780 -52.13 10.56 -22.82
CA ARG A 780 -51.47 9.45 -22.09
C ARG A 780 -51.98 8.11 -22.60
N THR A 781 -51.10 7.24 -23.07
CA THR A 781 -51.41 5.84 -23.35
C THR A 781 -51.59 5.07 -22.04
N PHE A 782 -52.76 4.45 -21.86
CA PHE A 782 -53.19 3.88 -20.57
C PHE A 782 -52.52 2.54 -20.19
N SER A 783 -51.62 1.99 -21.01
CA SER A 783 -50.97 0.69 -20.77
C SER A 783 -49.91 0.70 -19.66
N SER A 784 -49.39 1.87 -19.27
CA SER A 784 -48.22 1.99 -18.38
C SER A 784 -48.45 1.51 -16.95
N ARG A 785 -49.68 1.54 -16.42
CA ARG A 785 -49.96 1.11 -15.02
C ARG A 785 -49.63 -0.36 -14.79
N LEU A 786 -50.03 -1.24 -15.72
CA LEU A 786 -49.78 -2.68 -15.58
C LEU A 786 -48.28 -3.02 -15.68
N GLU A 787 -47.53 -2.32 -16.54
CA GLU A 787 -46.07 -2.50 -16.64
C GLU A 787 -45.32 -1.94 -15.42
N VAL A 788 -45.78 -0.82 -14.87
CA VAL A 788 -45.22 -0.24 -13.63
C VAL A 788 -45.45 -1.15 -12.43
N GLU A 789 -46.63 -1.76 -12.30
CA GLU A 789 -46.89 -2.75 -11.25
C GLU A 789 -46.10 -4.05 -11.45
N LYS A 790 -45.98 -4.53 -12.70
CA LYS A 790 -45.20 -5.74 -13.02
C LYS A 790 -43.68 -5.57 -12.80
N ARG A 791 -43.19 -4.32 -12.72
CA ARG A 791 -41.80 -3.97 -12.33
C ARG A 791 -41.58 -3.85 -10.82
N ARG A 792 -42.65 -3.82 -9.99
CA ARG A 792 -42.50 -3.77 -8.52
C ARG A 792 -42.14 -5.15 -7.98
N GLN A 793 -40.84 -5.40 -7.85
CA GLN A 793 -40.35 -6.53 -7.04
C GLN A 793 -40.72 -6.32 -5.57
N LYS A 794 -40.88 -7.41 -4.81
CA LYS A 794 -41.10 -7.34 -3.36
C LYS A 794 -39.87 -6.71 -2.69
N PRO A 795 -40.03 -5.82 -1.69
CA PRO A 795 -38.89 -5.21 -1.01
C PRO A 795 -38.07 -6.29 -0.29
N ILE A 796 -36.82 -6.45 -0.70
CA ILE A 796 -35.85 -7.32 -0.02
C ILE A 796 -35.30 -6.52 1.17
N PRO A 797 -35.25 -7.09 2.39
CA PRO A 797 -34.66 -6.39 3.53
C PRO A 797 -33.17 -6.12 3.28
N ASN A 798 -32.77 -4.86 3.37
CA ASN A 798 -31.41 -4.44 3.08
C ASN A 798 -30.46 -4.83 4.22
N ALA A 799 -29.78 -5.98 4.09
CA ALA A 799 -28.80 -6.44 5.07
C ALA A 799 -27.56 -5.53 5.13
N LEU A 800 -27.23 -4.84 4.04
CA LEU A 800 -26.09 -3.93 3.98
C LEU A 800 -26.30 -2.65 4.82
N ALA A 801 -27.51 -2.12 4.92
CA ALA A 801 -27.80 -0.88 5.65
C ALA A 801 -27.32 -0.87 7.12
N GLN A 802 -27.24 -2.04 7.76
CA GLN A 802 -26.74 -2.18 9.14
C GLN A 802 -25.20 -2.22 9.24
N ILE A 803 -24.49 -2.61 8.18
CA ILE A 803 -23.05 -2.89 8.22
C ILE A 803 -22.21 -1.93 7.36
N VAL A 804 -22.82 -1.24 6.41
CA VAL A 804 -22.14 -0.40 5.39
C VAL A 804 -21.26 0.68 6.00
N ALA A 805 -21.80 1.43 6.97
CA ALA A 805 -21.14 2.60 7.50
C ALA A 805 -19.81 2.21 8.19
N GLU A 806 -19.88 1.28 9.12
CA GLU A 806 -18.74 0.86 9.96
C GLU A 806 -17.72 -0.02 9.22
N ASN A 807 -18.16 -0.88 8.29
CA ASN A 807 -17.29 -1.90 7.70
C ASN A 807 -16.83 -1.60 6.27
N PHE A 808 -17.60 -0.81 5.51
CA PHE A 808 -17.26 -0.46 4.12
C PHE A 808 -16.90 1.02 3.99
N PHE A 809 -17.77 1.91 4.46
CA PHE A 809 -17.73 3.33 4.11
C PHE A 809 -16.67 4.11 4.91
N PHE A 810 -16.78 4.15 6.25
CA PHE A 810 -15.84 4.88 7.10
C PHE A 810 -14.40 4.33 7.06
N PRO A 811 -14.16 3.00 6.89
CA PRO A 811 -12.83 2.50 6.60
C PRO A 811 -12.24 3.07 5.30
N LEU A 812 -13.03 3.23 4.24
CA LEU A 812 -12.56 3.80 2.97
C LEU A 812 -12.32 5.32 3.08
N THR A 813 -13.27 6.10 3.61
CA THR A 813 -13.13 7.57 3.74
C THR A 813 -12.06 7.95 4.76
N GLY A 814 -12.01 7.27 5.91
CA GLY A 814 -11.01 7.51 6.96
C GLY A 814 -9.60 7.22 6.47
N ARG A 815 -9.36 6.04 5.86
CA ARG A 815 -8.04 5.69 5.30
C ARG A 815 -7.65 6.59 4.13
N TRP A 816 -8.60 7.08 3.34
CA TRP A 816 -8.33 8.07 2.30
C TRP A 816 -7.77 9.37 2.90
N TRP A 817 -8.45 9.95 3.88
CA TRP A 817 -7.98 11.15 4.60
C TRP A 817 -6.61 10.95 5.24
N ILE A 818 -6.38 9.78 5.84
CA ILE A 818 -5.11 9.40 6.44
C ILE A 818 -3.98 9.39 5.39
N ASN A 819 -4.20 8.86 4.19
CA ASN A 819 -3.16 8.82 3.14
C ASN A 819 -2.95 10.18 2.47
N THR A 820 -4.02 10.89 2.12
CA THR A 820 -3.97 12.18 1.42
C THR A 820 -3.35 13.31 2.26
N ARG A 821 -3.42 13.22 3.60
CA ARG A 821 -2.75 14.17 4.51
C ARG A 821 -1.23 13.95 4.63
N ASN A 822 -0.74 12.74 4.34
CA ASN A 822 0.68 12.37 4.54
C ASN A 822 1.57 12.53 3.30
N SER A 823 0.99 12.46 2.09
CA SER A 823 1.70 12.78 0.85
C SER A 823 0.84 13.64 -0.06
N SER A 824 1.39 14.78 -0.50
CA SER A 824 0.78 15.62 -1.55
C SER A 824 0.71 14.92 -2.89
N ASP A 825 1.62 13.97 -3.13
CA ASP A 825 1.64 13.09 -4.29
C ASP A 825 1.30 11.68 -3.81
N SER A 826 -0.01 11.39 -3.73
CA SER A 826 -0.53 10.09 -3.30
C SER A 826 -1.05 9.32 -4.51
N LEU A 827 -0.74 8.03 -4.59
CA LEU A 827 -1.24 7.13 -5.63
C LEU A 827 -2.79 7.13 -5.72
N TYR A 828 -3.47 7.43 -4.61
CA TYR A 828 -4.92 7.53 -4.49
C TYR A 828 -5.52 8.82 -5.08
N ASN A 829 -4.70 9.83 -5.36
CA ASN A 829 -5.06 11.05 -6.10
C ASN A 829 -4.83 10.91 -7.61
N SER A 830 -4.37 9.76 -8.09
CA SER A 830 -4.16 9.51 -9.52
C SER A 830 -5.47 9.54 -10.32
N THR A 831 -5.40 10.05 -11.56
CA THR A 831 -6.51 10.13 -12.51
C THR A 831 -7.15 8.77 -12.81
N HIS A 832 -6.43 7.67 -12.62
CA HIS A 832 -6.94 6.33 -12.86
C HIS A 832 -7.62 5.70 -11.63
N LEU A 833 -7.15 5.96 -10.39
CA LEU A 833 -7.65 5.22 -9.20
C LEU A 833 -8.81 5.95 -8.51
N LEU A 834 -8.79 7.27 -8.61
CA LEU A 834 -9.80 8.15 -8.04
C LEU A 834 -11.20 7.95 -8.66
N PRO A 835 -11.38 7.77 -9.99
CA PRO A 835 -12.69 7.50 -10.58
C PRO A 835 -13.35 6.20 -10.05
N PRO A 836 -12.70 5.02 -10.06
CA PRO A 836 -13.27 3.80 -9.47
C PRO A 836 -13.55 3.94 -7.96
N PHE A 837 -12.71 4.67 -7.23
CA PHE A 837 -12.90 4.92 -5.80
C PHE A 837 -14.17 5.74 -5.52
N LEU A 838 -14.35 6.86 -6.25
CA LEU A 838 -15.54 7.71 -6.15
C LEU A 838 -16.81 6.97 -6.57
N HIS A 839 -16.77 6.19 -7.66
CA HIS A 839 -17.88 5.32 -8.06
C HIS A 839 -18.22 4.31 -6.97
N THR A 840 -17.23 3.68 -6.34
CA THR A 840 -17.45 2.69 -5.29
C THR A 840 -18.13 3.30 -4.07
N LEU A 841 -17.67 4.47 -3.59
CA LEU A 841 -18.32 5.19 -2.49
C LEU A 841 -19.76 5.61 -2.84
N ALA A 842 -20.00 6.10 -4.06
CA ALA A 842 -21.33 6.45 -4.54
C ALA A 842 -22.27 5.23 -4.63
N LEU A 843 -21.77 4.07 -5.09
CA LEU A 843 -22.52 2.82 -5.13
C LEU A 843 -22.79 2.25 -3.73
N LEU A 844 -21.85 2.37 -2.78
CA LEU A 844 -22.03 1.95 -1.39
C LEU A 844 -23.15 2.74 -0.70
N MET A 845 -23.16 4.07 -0.85
CA MET A 845 -24.20 4.92 -0.29
C MET A 845 -25.57 4.67 -0.95
N ASN A 846 -25.61 4.53 -2.27
CA ASN A 846 -26.83 4.16 -2.99
C ASN A 846 -27.37 2.77 -2.58
N ALA A 847 -26.48 1.80 -2.33
CA ALA A 847 -26.84 0.48 -1.84
C ALA A 847 -27.30 0.51 -0.37
N ALA A 848 -26.83 1.46 0.44
CA ALA A 848 -27.34 1.70 1.79
C ALA A 848 -28.78 2.25 1.77
N GLY A 849 -29.07 3.17 0.86
CA GLY A 849 -30.39 3.77 0.70
C GLY A 849 -30.82 4.74 1.82
N PRO A 850 -31.97 5.40 1.66
CA PRO A 850 -32.39 6.54 2.51
C PRO A 850 -32.64 6.18 3.98
N ASN A 851 -32.99 4.92 4.27
CA ASN A 851 -33.35 4.46 5.62
C ASN A 851 -32.15 4.07 6.50
N THR A 852 -30.91 4.29 6.04
CA THR A 852 -29.70 3.96 6.80
C THR A 852 -29.49 4.96 7.94
N LEU A 853 -29.46 4.48 9.19
CA LEU A 853 -29.33 5.33 10.39
C LEU A 853 -28.07 6.22 10.37
N ALA A 854 -26.98 5.72 9.80
CA ALA A 854 -25.71 6.44 9.68
C ALA A 854 -25.63 7.37 8.45
N LEU A 855 -26.68 7.44 7.61
CA LEU A 855 -26.70 8.25 6.39
C LEU A 855 -26.30 9.71 6.61
N PRO A 856 -26.76 10.44 7.66
CA PRO A 856 -26.34 11.83 7.89
C PRO A 856 -24.82 12.02 7.95
N GLN A 857 -24.11 11.06 8.54
CA GLN A 857 -22.66 11.10 8.69
C GLN A 857 -21.93 10.59 7.45
N MET A 858 -22.45 9.53 6.79
CA MET A 858 -21.92 9.09 5.50
C MET A 858 -21.99 10.23 4.47
N THR A 859 -23.15 10.91 4.38
CA THR A 859 -23.37 12.10 3.55
C THR A 859 -22.32 13.17 3.85
N ARG A 860 -22.07 13.49 5.13
CA ARG A 860 -21.07 14.48 5.54
C ARG A 860 -19.65 14.12 5.11
N GLU A 861 -19.14 12.95 5.52
CA GLU A 861 -17.77 12.54 5.18
C GLU A 861 -17.58 12.41 3.67
N PHE A 862 -18.62 12.01 2.93
CA PHE A 862 -18.56 11.98 1.48
C PHE A 862 -18.48 13.37 0.89
N TRP A 863 -19.30 14.31 1.36
CA TRP A 863 -19.33 15.67 0.84
C TRP A 863 -17.99 16.39 1.05
N ASP A 864 -17.42 16.29 2.26
CA ASP A 864 -16.09 16.82 2.58
C ASP A 864 -15.01 16.23 1.65
N LEU A 865 -15.07 14.91 1.37
CA LEU A 865 -14.17 14.24 0.45
C LEU A 865 -14.34 14.75 -0.99
N LEU A 866 -15.57 14.86 -1.50
CA LEU A 866 -15.85 15.34 -2.85
C LEU A 866 -15.39 16.80 -3.05
N ILE A 867 -15.65 17.69 -2.07
CA ILE A 867 -15.17 19.07 -2.12
C ILE A 867 -13.63 19.13 -2.12
N SER A 868 -12.95 18.29 -1.35
CA SER A 868 -11.48 18.28 -1.30
C SER A 868 -10.81 17.90 -2.63
N VAL A 869 -11.49 17.08 -3.44
CA VAL A 869 -10.99 16.55 -4.72
C VAL A 869 -11.22 17.50 -5.91
N ARG A 870 -12.06 18.53 -5.77
CA ARG A 870 -12.49 19.44 -6.87
C ARG A 870 -11.36 20.03 -7.72
N VAL A 871 -10.20 20.31 -7.13
CA VAL A 871 -9.03 20.91 -7.82
C VAL A 871 -8.32 19.89 -8.72
N ILE A 872 -8.39 18.61 -8.37
CA ILE A 872 -7.89 17.50 -9.19
C ILE A 872 -8.91 17.23 -10.31
N ALA A 873 -10.20 17.18 -9.97
CA ALA A 873 -11.29 16.99 -10.93
C ALA A 873 -11.33 18.06 -12.03
N ALA A 874 -11.02 19.32 -11.71
CA ALA A 874 -10.96 20.39 -12.69
C ALA A 874 -9.86 20.21 -13.77
N LYS A 875 -8.91 19.28 -13.59
CA LYS A 875 -7.82 19.01 -14.53
C LYS A 875 -8.06 17.78 -15.41
N ASP A 876 -8.95 16.86 -15.01
CA ASP A 876 -9.20 15.61 -15.72
C ASP A 876 -10.69 15.31 -15.87
N LYS A 877 -11.11 15.01 -17.11
CA LYS A 877 -12.50 14.76 -17.47
C LYS A 877 -13.07 13.48 -16.86
N GLY A 878 -12.23 12.44 -16.69
CA GLY A 878 -12.64 11.15 -16.11
C GLY A 878 -12.96 11.28 -14.62
N VAL A 879 -12.08 11.93 -13.87
CA VAL A 879 -12.30 12.30 -12.46
C VAL A 879 -13.51 13.23 -12.33
N LEU A 880 -13.64 14.25 -13.19
CA LEU A 880 -14.78 15.18 -13.16
C LEU A 880 -16.14 14.50 -13.34
N SER A 881 -16.27 13.64 -14.34
CA SER A 881 -17.48 12.84 -14.59
C SER A 881 -17.87 12.02 -13.36
N SER A 882 -16.88 11.37 -12.74
CA SER A 882 -17.08 10.49 -11.58
C SER A 882 -17.42 11.26 -10.30
N LEU A 883 -16.85 12.46 -10.12
CA LEU A 883 -17.18 13.38 -9.03
C LEU A 883 -18.62 13.91 -9.16
N LEU A 884 -19.05 14.29 -10.36
CA LEU A 884 -20.42 14.77 -10.61
C LEU A 884 -21.44 13.64 -10.42
N PHE A 885 -21.13 12.42 -10.86
CA PHE A 885 -21.94 11.25 -10.53
C PHE A 885 -22.03 11.02 -9.02
N ALA A 886 -20.92 11.12 -8.30
CA ALA A 886 -20.89 10.97 -6.84
C ALA A 886 -21.77 12.02 -6.12
N PHE A 887 -21.70 13.29 -6.52
CA PHE A 887 -22.61 14.34 -6.03
C PHE A 887 -24.08 14.04 -6.36
N LEU A 888 -24.37 13.56 -7.58
CA LEU A 888 -25.73 13.20 -7.98
C LEU A 888 -26.30 12.06 -7.12
N MET A 889 -25.49 11.02 -6.86
CA MET A 889 -25.89 9.91 -5.99
C MET A 889 -26.06 10.32 -4.52
N LEU A 890 -25.25 11.27 -4.06
CA LEU A 890 -25.37 11.87 -2.73
C LEU A 890 -26.71 12.59 -2.60
N LEU A 891 -27.03 13.49 -3.52
CA LEU A 891 -28.29 14.23 -3.54
C LEU A 891 -29.51 13.31 -3.68
N GLU A 892 -29.41 12.23 -4.47
CA GLU A 892 -30.52 11.30 -4.68
C GLU A 892 -30.77 10.38 -3.48
N THR A 893 -29.73 9.92 -2.80
CA THR A 893 -29.89 9.02 -1.63
C THR A 893 -30.49 9.78 -0.43
N ASN A 894 -30.29 11.09 -0.33
CA ASN A 894 -30.82 11.92 0.75
C ASN A 894 -32.23 12.46 0.41
N GLU A 895 -33.25 11.59 0.50
CA GLU A 895 -34.67 11.99 0.30
C GLU A 895 -35.13 13.12 1.26
N ASP A 896 -34.56 13.17 2.46
CA ASP A 896 -34.74 14.25 3.41
C ASP A 896 -33.92 15.49 3.04
N LYS A 897 -34.45 16.20 2.04
CA LYS A 897 -33.98 17.50 1.57
C LYS A 897 -34.04 18.61 2.65
N GLU A 898 -34.84 18.46 3.71
CA GLU A 898 -34.90 19.48 4.76
C GLU A 898 -33.68 19.37 5.66
N ARG A 899 -33.39 18.16 6.16
CA ARG A 899 -32.17 17.91 6.94
C ARG A 899 -30.91 18.30 6.16
N LEU A 900 -30.87 18.06 4.85
CA LEU A 900 -29.75 18.48 4.02
C LEU A 900 -29.58 20.00 3.96
N ALA A 901 -30.69 20.74 3.84
CA ALA A 901 -30.70 22.19 3.80
C ALA A 901 -30.40 22.87 5.16
N THR A 902 -30.57 22.16 6.29
CA THR A 902 -30.27 22.68 7.63
C THR A 902 -28.90 22.25 8.15
N GLU A 903 -28.50 20.98 7.95
CA GLU A 903 -27.22 20.45 8.45
C GLU A 903 -26.02 20.77 7.54
N GLN A 904 -26.23 20.93 6.22
CA GLN A 904 -25.16 21.04 5.21
C GLN A 904 -25.41 22.18 4.22
N ALA A 905 -26.02 23.27 4.69
CA ALA A 905 -26.37 24.44 3.88
C ALA A 905 -25.17 25.04 3.12
N LYS A 906 -24.00 25.09 3.78
CA LYS A 906 -22.78 25.69 3.24
C LYS A 906 -22.21 24.82 2.11
N GLU A 907 -22.08 23.53 2.37
CA GLU A 907 -21.52 22.53 1.46
C GLU A 907 -22.40 22.40 0.20
N LEU A 908 -23.73 22.45 0.38
CA LEU A 908 -24.71 22.48 -0.71
C LEU A 908 -24.53 23.71 -1.62
N LEU A 909 -24.42 24.92 -1.04
CA LEU A 909 -24.22 26.16 -1.80
C LEU A 909 -22.85 26.20 -2.49
N GLU A 910 -21.77 25.85 -1.79
CA GLU A 910 -20.41 25.78 -2.35
C GLU A 910 -20.35 24.80 -3.54
N THR A 911 -21.10 23.69 -3.47
CA THR A 911 -21.24 22.73 -4.56
C THR A 911 -22.08 23.29 -5.71
N GLN A 912 -23.18 23.97 -5.43
CA GLN A 912 -24.03 24.56 -6.46
C GLN A 912 -23.29 25.65 -7.27
N GLU A 913 -22.52 26.51 -6.60
CA GLU A 913 -21.69 27.52 -7.26
C GLU A 913 -20.55 26.88 -8.08
N TRP A 914 -19.86 25.90 -7.50
CA TRP A 914 -18.76 25.22 -8.20
C TRP A 914 -19.23 24.44 -9.44
N VAL A 915 -20.32 23.66 -9.33
CA VAL A 915 -20.86 22.92 -10.48
C VAL A 915 -21.42 23.86 -11.55
N ARG A 916 -21.91 25.06 -11.18
CA ARG A 916 -22.30 26.08 -12.17
C ARG A 916 -21.10 26.56 -12.99
N MET A 917 -19.98 26.89 -12.33
CA MET A 917 -18.74 27.27 -13.03
C MET A 917 -18.23 26.14 -13.95
N VAL A 918 -18.34 24.87 -13.51
CA VAL A 918 -18.01 23.71 -14.37
C VAL A 918 -18.95 23.64 -15.58
N PHE A 919 -20.26 23.78 -15.39
CA PHE A 919 -21.25 23.73 -16.47
C PHE A 919 -21.02 24.82 -17.53
N GLU A 920 -20.72 26.05 -17.09
CA GLU A 920 -20.43 27.20 -17.95
C GLU A 920 -19.07 27.09 -18.66
N GLY A 921 -18.09 26.43 -18.05
CA GLY A 921 -16.74 26.24 -18.61
C GLY A 921 -16.60 25.12 -19.66
N LEU A 922 -17.61 24.28 -19.85
CA LEU A 922 -17.56 23.15 -20.80
C LEU A 922 -17.78 23.62 -22.24
N GLY A 923 -16.81 23.35 -23.12
CA GLY A 923 -16.90 23.62 -24.56
C GLY A 923 -18.05 22.88 -25.26
N ALA A 924 -18.49 23.38 -26.41
CA ALA A 924 -19.51 22.72 -27.23
C ALA A 924 -18.87 21.85 -28.33
N GLY A 925 -19.39 20.63 -28.52
CA GLY A 925 -19.06 19.80 -29.69
C GLY A 925 -18.23 18.53 -29.44
N SER A 926 -17.96 18.13 -28.19
CA SER A 926 -17.41 16.79 -27.89
C SER A 926 -18.40 15.95 -27.09
N GLU A 927 -18.53 14.66 -27.42
CA GLU A 927 -19.45 13.76 -26.72
C GLU A 927 -19.13 13.62 -25.22
N GLU A 928 -17.86 13.75 -24.84
CA GLU A 928 -17.43 13.69 -23.44
C GLU A 928 -17.88 14.91 -22.67
N ASP A 929 -17.72 16.10 -23.25
CA ASP A 929 -18.17 17.35 -22.63
C ASP A 929 -19.70 17.39 -22.53
N GLU A 930 -20.43 16.80 -23.49
CA GLU A 930 -21.88 16.64 -23.40
C GLU A 930 -22.31 15.68 -22.28
N LYS A 931 -21.63 14.53 -22.12
CA LYS A 931 -21.88 13.59 -21.01
C LYS A 931 -21.64 14.26 -19.64
N ILE A 932 -20.56 15.02 -19.51
CA ILE A 932 -20.23 15.77 -18.28
C ILE A 932 -21.23 16.92 -18.05
N ARG A 933 -21.63 17.66 -19.10
CA ARG A 933 -22.64 18.74 -19.02
C ARG A 933 -23.99 18.20 -18.55
N VAL A 934 -24.40 17.02 -19.01
CA VAL A 934 -25.63 16.34 -18.59
C VAL A 934 -25.58 15.94 -17.11
N LEU A 935 -24.45 15.43 -16.62
CA LEU A 935 -24.24 15.16 -15.19
C LEU A 935 -24.27 16.44 -14.34
N ALA A 936 -23.55 17.49 -14.76
CA ALA A 936 -23.52 18.78 -14.07
C ALA A 936 -24.92 19.43 -13.97
N ALA A 937 -25.70 19.39 -15.05
CA ALA A 937 -27.10 19.82 -15.04
C ALA A 937 -27.96 19.01 -14.04
N GLY A 938 -27.77 17.70 -14.00
CA GLY A 938 -28.45 16.83 -13.03
C GLY A 938 -28.18 17.23 -11.58
N VAL A 939 -26.90 17.45 -11.23
CA VAL A 939 -26.50 17.90 -9.88
C VAL A 939 -27.10 19.27 -9.55
N LEU A 940 -27.02 20.24 -10.48
CA LEU A 940 -27.57 21.59 -10.27
C LEU A 940 -29.08 21.57 -10.03
N ILE A 941 -29.83 20.78 -10.80
CA ILE A 941 -31.28 20.70 -10.64
C ILE A 941 -31.64 20.01 -9.30
N ARG A 942 -30.98 18.91 -8.93
CA ARG A 942 -31.26 18.25 -7.64
C ARG A 942 -30.87 19.14 -6.44
N ALA A 943 -29.79 19.92 -6.53
CA ALA A 943 -29.44 20.92 -5.53
C ALA A 943 -30.50 22.04 -5.45
N GLN A 944 -30.99 22.53 -6.60
CA GLN A 944 -32.07 23.52 -6.63
C GLN A 944 -33.38 22.97 -6.04
N GLU A 945 -33.75 21.71 -6.30
CA GLU A 945 -34.93 21.08 -5.69
C GLU A 945 -34.86 21.04 -4.15
N VAL A 946 -33.65 20.88 -3.58
CA VAL A 946 -33.42 20.91 -2.13
C VAL A 946 -33.71 22.32 -1.59
N VAL A 947 -33.10 23.34 -2.21
CA VAL A 947 -33.28 24.74 -1.84
C VAL A 947 -34.74 25.18 -2.00
N GLU A 948 -35.40 24.84 -3.11
CA GLU A 948 -36.82 25.18 -3.34
C GLU A 948 -37.76 24.52 -2.33
N LYS A 949 -37.54 23.25 -1.97
CA LYS A 949 -38.38 22.56 -0.98
C LYS A 949 -38.24 23.20 0.40
N TYR A 950 -37.02 23.61 0.77
CA TYR A 950 -36.76 24.34 2.01
C TYR A 950 -37.38 25.75 2.00
N GLN A 951 -37.21 26.51 0.91
CA GLN A 951 -37.82 27.84 0.75
C GLN A 951 -39.36 27.81 0.78
N ARG A 952 -39.99 26.82 0.11
CA ARG A 952 -41.45 26.64 0.17
C ARG A 952 -41.95 26.35 1.59
N ARG A 953 -41.19 25.58 2.38
CA ARG A 953 -41.50 25.35 3.80
C ARG A 953 -41.37 26.63 4.63
N LEU A 954 -40.28 27.39 4.46
CA LEU A 954 -40.11 28.67 5.15
C LEU A 954 -41.24 29.66 4.82
N ALA A 955 -41.59 29.79 3.53
CA ALA A 955 -42.70 30.63 3.09
C ALA A 955 -44.06 30.14 3.65
N GLY A 956 -44.31 28.82 3.66
CA GLY A 956 -45.51 28.24 4.29
C GLY A 956 -45.58 28.54 5.78
N SER A 957 -44.47 28.36 6.51
CA SER A 957 -44.41 28.68 7.95
C SER A 957 -44.54 30.18 8.27
N MET A 958 -44.32 31.07 7.29
CA MET A 958 -44.63 32.50 7.42
C MET A 958 -46.10 32.84 7.09
N MET A 959 -46.86 31.92 6.49
CA MET A 959 -48.30 32.10 6.23
C MET A 959 -49.19 31.55 7.35
N ASP A 960 -48.63 30.75 8.26
CA ASP A 960 -49.32 30.19 9.44
C ASP A 960 -49.21 31.06 10.72
N TYR A 961 -48.84 32.35 10.58
CA TYR A 961 -48.66 33.34 11.67
C TYR A 961 -49.62 34.53 11.58
#